data_AF-A0A0P4W211-F1
#
_entry.id   AF-A0A0P4W211-F1
#
_cell.length_a   1.000
_cell.length_b   1.000
_cell.length_c   1.000
_cell.angle_alpha   90.00
_cell.angle_beta   90.00
_cell.angle_gamma   90.00
#
_symmetry.space_group_name_H-M   'P 1'
#
loop_
_entity.id
_entity.type
_entity.pdbx_description
1 polymer ?
#
loop_
_entity_poly.entity_id
_entity_poly.type
_entity_poly.pdbx_seq_one_letter_code
_entity_poly.pdbx_strand_id
1 'polypeptide(L)'
;MTRLRIILHNVLSWETRKFDLINTYRRFDPDIILLTSHGLKTDSKLTIPGYRVYKRNTDSQPMDGVAIAIKTRIVHRIDDDFLSETLAVTTHTTDEPVTIATSYLPPRRPYLPHPDFLRLLRRETPVFIAGDLNARHPTLGTKSTNTVGRDLIQYLRHRTARHIGPQFPTYYGPLTATSPDIILTNSNNFLFHSIIPGPLTSSDHIPVIMDISTSPILTPTTASYVLHRTDWDAFQSDHDLQMTDHPDVSYGTLEDIDDALDRWTRTVKDAVARHVPQKTYRKTPGPRPSRNTILTQIQFQALRDRAARTGWTTTDYRRYTLLRQTLHELRRTEATTYWGRTVTDLTVKYKRPRQFWNRLKTLSGQSKQPNVYLIDDNGQKHHTDREKERLFTSIWEQVFRDNDDDDADADQNIVHEFMLTNSYRITPHHTADPARLTGSSHLDCSISTEELRAAVSSAKETSPGSSGIGKTILMHLPRIALQRLSHIFSAALSAGYFPDGLKGAVMRFIPKAGKSPNQPANYRPISLLEVPGKMLERVVGRRLRAHLEEGRWFNMAQYGFRQGRGTAHAIAVATETLAIHQAEGHRCNLVLRDVSKAFDRVWHMGLKYKILQLELPDPVERLLCDYLADRTARVKVGAHTGPPFRLEMGVPQGSVLSPMLYAVYTRDYPDAWHGLNVQYADDVSQVLFHPGRSRAMLNARTGRDIARVNSYEKRWKIKTNVGKFTVIPTSTLRPATLLVEDEEVEFKQRGASLVCRSHHEATSPTLHRGHLRQELPSLDSTASRTCQ
;
A
#
# COMPACT_ATOMS: atom_id res chain seq x y z
N MET A 1 26.39 -0.72 24.84
CA MET A 1 26.00 -2.13 25.10
C MET A 1 24.94 -2.53 24.11
N THR A 2 25.31 -3.42 23.19
CA THR A 2 24.44 -4.14 22.27
C THR A 2 23.58 -5.12 23.06
N ARG A 3 22.26 -4.91 23.10
CA ARG A 3 21.32 -5.82 23.78
C ARG A 3 19.96 -5.84 23.09
N LEU A 4 19.27 -6.98 23.20
CA LEU A 4 17.88 -7.15 22.81
C LEU A 4 17.03 -7.19 24.07
N ARG A 5 16.18 -6.19 24.26
CA ARG A 5 15.34 -6.05 25.45
C ARG A 5 13.93 -6.60 25.23
N ILE A 6 13.49 -7.48 26.11
CA ILE A 6 12.21 -8.16 26.04
C ILE A 6 11.43 -7.89 27.33
N ILE A 7 10.12 -7.61 27.21
CA ILE A 7 9.20 -7.56 28.36
C ILE A 7 8.16 -8.65 28.21
N LEU A 8 8.08 -9.58 29.17
CA LEU A 8 6.95 -10.50 29.33
C LEU A 8 5.96 -9.90 30.34
N HIS A 9 4.67 -9.93 30.01
CA HIS A 9 3.66 -9.39 30.92
C HIS A 9 2.29 -10.05 30.71
N ASN A 10 1.79 -10.73 31.74
CA ASN A 10 0.37 -11.08 31.83
C ASN A 10 -0.43 -9.81 32.14
N VAL A 11 -1.39 -9.49 31.27
CA VAL A 11 -2.17 -8.25 31.36
C VAL A 11 -3.62 -8.44 31.79
N LEU A 12 -4.10 -9.69 31.92
CA LEU A 12 -5.48 -10.15 32.17
C LEU A 12 -6.58 -9.64 31.20
N SER A 13 -6.53 -8.35 30.83
CA SER A 13 -7.45 -7.67 29.93
C SER A 13 -6.74 -6.44 29.36
N TRP A 14 -6.52 -6.44 28.05
CA TRP A 14 -5.90 -5.32 27.35
C TRP A 14 -6.78 -4.06 27.36
N GLU A 15 -8.09 -4.18 27.13
CA GLU A 15 -8.99 -3.03 26.92
C GLU A 15 -9.05 -2.10 28.13
N THR A 16 -9.12 -2.69 29.32
CA THR A 16 -9.26 -1.97 30.60
C THR A 16 -7.94 -1.33 31.06
N ARG A 17 -6.79 -1.82 30.56
CA ARG A 17 -5.45 -1.45 31.05
C ARG A 17 -4.53 -0.80 30.02
N LYS A 18 -4.93 -0.71 28.75
CA LYS A 18 -4.06 -0.28 27.63
C LYS A 18 -3.24 1.00 27.88
N PHE A 19 -3.81 2.02 28.51
CA PHE A 19 -3.12 3.31 28.70
C PHE A 19 -1.95 3.18 29.68
N ASP A 20 -2.18 2.47 30.78
CA ASP A 20 -1.18 2.19 31.82
C ASP A 20 -0.03 1.34 31.26
N LEU A 21 -0.38 0.29 30.52
CA LEU A 21 0.56 -0.63 29.89
C LEU A 21 1.44 0.08 28.85
N ILE A 22 0.84 0.88 27.95
CA ILE A 22 1.58 1.62 26.93
C ILE A 22 2.58 2.60 27.54
N ASN A 23 2.21 3.30 28.63
CA ASN A 23 3.12 4.21 29.31
C ASN A 23 4.30 3.45 29.94
N THR A 24 4.02 2.27 30.53
CA THR A 24 5.05 1.38 31.05
C THR A 24 6.01 0.97 29.94
N TYR A 25 5.52 0.42 28.83
CA TYR A 25 6.38 -0.01 27.73
C TYR A 25 7.19 1.14 27.10
N ARG A 26 6.62 2.35 27.01
CA ARG A 26 7.37 3.53 26.54
C ARG A 26 8.55 3.89 27.44
N ARG A 27 8.42 3.73 28.76
CA ARG A 27 9.49 4.04 29.72
C ARG A 27 10.67 3.08 29.58
N PHE A 28 10.41 1.79 29.39
CA PHE A 28 11.46 0.77 29.30
C PHE A 28 12.01 0.58 27.88
N ASP A 29 11.27 1.07 26.87
CA ASP A 29 11.60 1.00 25.45
C ASP A 29 12.03 -0.39 24.97
N PRO A 30 11.26 -1.46 25.27
CA PRO A 30 11.63 -2.81 24.92
C PRO A 30 11.67 -3.00 23.40
N ASP A 31 12.53 -3.90 22.92
CA ASP A 31 12.56 -4.27 21.51
C ASP A 31 11.40 -5.19 21.16
N ILE A 32 11.04 -6.08 22.09
CA ILE A 32 9.94 -7.05 21.97
C ILE A 32 9.11 -7.06 23.25
N ILE A 33 7.79 -7.13 23.12
CA ILE A 33 6.83 -7.25 24.22
C ILE A 33 6.03 -8.53 24.00
N LEU A 34 6.02 -9.40 25.00
CA LEU A 34 5.26 -10.64 25.05
C LEU A 34 4.09 -10.41 26.01
N LEU A 35 2.87 -10.53 25.48
CA LEU A 35 1.64 -10.39 26.26
C LEU A 35 0.97 -11.73 26.38
N THR A 36 0.59 -12.08 27.61
CA THR A 36 -0.25 -13.24 27.93
C THR A 36 -1.56 -12.77 28.54
N SER A 37 -2.61 -13.59 28.42
CA SER A 37 -3.94 -13.30 28.93
C SER A 37 -4.48 -11.94 28.46
N HIS A 38 -4.40 -11.63 27.17
CA HIS A 38 -4.81 -10.30 26.68
C HIS A 38 -6.34 -10.12 26.65
N GLY A 39 -7.12 -11.22 26.65
CA GLY A 39 -8.58 -11.22 26.80
C GLY A 39 -9.35 -10.51 25.69
N LEU A 40 -8.80 -10.48 24.48
CA LEU A 40 -9.44 -9.86 23.31
C LEU A 40 -10.02 -10.93 22.41
N LYS A 41 -11.20 -10.67 21.84
CA LYS A 41 -11.77 -11.50 20.77
C LYS A 41 -10.87 -11.48 19.52
N THR A 42 -11.04 -12.49 18.66
CA THR A 42 -10.28 -12.65 17.41
C THR A 42 -10.36 -11.43 16.50
N ASP A 43 -11.49 -10.71 16.47
CA ASP A 43 -11.66 -9.52 15.63
C ASP A 43 -11.20 -8.21 16.28
N SER A 44 -11.02 -8.18 17.61
CA SER A 44 -10.61 -6.98 18.34
C SER A 44 -9.14 -6.64 18.10
N LYS A 45 -8.84 -5.37 17.83
CA LYS A 45 -7.48 -4.89 17.53
C LYS A 45 -6.66 -4.60 18.80
N LEU A 46 -5.52 -5.28 18.94
CA LEU A 46 -4.47 -4.91 19.89
C LEU A 46 -3.45 -4.02 19.17
N THR A 47 -3.21 -2.80 19.66
CA THR A 47 -2.25 -1.88 19.04
C THR A 47 -1.32 -1.26 20.08
N ILE A 48 -0.01 -1.35 19.82
CA ILE A 48 1.03 -0.72 20.63
C ILE A 48 1.81 0.25 19.73
N PRO A 49 1.78 1.57 19.99
CA PRO A 49 2.45 2.55 19.14
C PRO A 49 3.95 2.26 18.99
N GLY A 50 4.43 2.14 17.75
CA GLY A 50 5.84 1.87 17.44
C GLY A 50 6.17 0.39 17.21
N TYR A 51 5.21 -0.52 17.42
CA TYR A 51 5.39 -1.96 17.32
C TYR A 51 4.46 -2.57 16.25
N ARG A 52 4.94 -3.62 15.59
CA ARG A 52 4.11 -4.57 14.84
C ARG A 52 3.58 -5.58 15.85
N VAL A 53 2.27 -5.80 15.87
CA VAL A 53 1.60 -6.64 16.88
C VAL A 53 0.98 -7.84 16.20
N TYR A 54 1.37 -9.03 16.65
CA TYR A 54 0.81 -10.32 16.27
C TYR A 54 0.04 -10.87 17.46
N LYS A 55 -1.16 -11.42 17.25
CA LYS A 55 -1.99 -11.95 18.33
C LYS A 55 -2.62 -13.28 17.94
N ARG A 56 -2.91 -14.11 18.93
CA ARG A 56 -3.57 -15.40 18.76
C ARG A 56 -4.49 -15.65 19.95
N ASN A 57 -5.72 -16.06 19.65
CA ASN A 57 -6.69 -16.50 20.66
C ASN A 57 -7.52 -17.63 20.05
N THR A 58 -7.25 -18.86 20.46
CA THR A 58 -7.86 -20.10 19.92
C THR A 58 -9.30 -20.29 20.41
N ASP A 59 -9.56 -20.03 21.69
CA ASP A 59 -10.85 -20.36 22.31
C ASP A 59 -11.84 -19.18 22.39
N SER A 60 -11.42 -17.96 22.00
CA SER A 60 -12.20 -16.71 22.16
C SER A 60 -12.75 -16.46 23.58
N GLN A 61 -12.20 -17.14 24.58
CA GLN A 61 -12.62 -17.04 25.97
C GLN A 61 -12.19 -15.70 26.57
N PRO A 62 -12.96 -15.15 27.53
CA PRO A 62 -12.56 -13.97 28.27
C PRO A 62 -11.22 -14.24 28.98
N MET A 63 -10.28 -13.30 28.89
CA MET A 63 -8.94 -13.38 29.50
C MET A 63 -7.96 -14.39 28.87
N ASP A 64 -8.30 -15.04 27.75
CA ASP A 64 -7.35 -15.89 27.02
C ASP A 64 -6.64 -15.14 25.89
N GLY A 65 -5.57 -15.75 25.37
CA GLY A 65 -4.83 -15.29 24.19
C GLY A 65 -3.44 -14.71 24.49
N VAL A 66 -2.59 -14.77 23.46
CA VAL A 66 -1.21 -14.28 23.47
C VAL A 66 -0.97 -13.25 22.38
N ALA A 67 -0.03 -12.34 22.61
CA ALA A 67 0.43 -11.42 21.58
C ALA A 67 1.94 -11.15 21.67
N ILE A 68 2.58 -11.01 20.51
CA ILE A 68 3.96 -10.53 20.37
C ILE A 68 3.90 -9.15 19.71
N ALA A 69 4.43 -8.13 20.39
CA ALA A 69 4.64 -6.81 19.80
C ALA A 69 6.15 -6.56 19.64
N ILE A 70 6.60 -6.36 18.41
CA ILE A 70 8.02 -6.17 18.06
C ILE A 70 8.23 -4.79 17.44
N LYS A 71 9.29 -4.07 17.82
CA LYS A 71 9.58 -2.74 17.28
C LYS A 71 9.56 -2.79 15.74
N THR A 72 8.86 -1.82 15.14
CA THR A 72 8.60 -1.77 13.68
C THR A 72 9.83 -1.82 12.78
N ARG A 73 11.00 -1.47 13.31
CA ARG A 73 12.29 -1.46 12.63
C ARG A 73 13.09 -2.74 12.79
N ILE A 74 12.67 -3.70 13.61
CA ILE A 74 13.41 -4.96 13.75
C ILE A 74 13.01 -5.89 12.62
N VAL A 75 13.98 -6.47 11.92
CA VAL A 75 13.73 -7.49 10.91
C VAL A 75 13.38 -8.81 11.59
N HIS A 76 12.21 -9.36 11.27
CA HIS A 76 11.73 -10.60 11.88
C HIS A 76 10.79 -11.38 10.97
N ARG A 77 10.67 -12.67 11.27
CA ARG A 77 9.68 -13.61 10.74
C ARG A 77 8.76 -14.06 11.87
N ILE A 78 7.45 -14.04 11.63
CA ILE A 78 6.44 -14.60 12.55
C ILE A 78 6.23 -16.08 12.23
N ASP A 79 6.08 -16.89 13.27
CA ASP A 79 5.58 -18.24 13.24
C ASP A 79 4.27 -18.26 14.03
N ASP A 80 3.17 -18.44 13.33
CA ASP A 80 1.81 -18.45 13.86
C ASP A 80 1.08 -19.76 13.57
N ASP A 81 1.81 -20.83 13.21
CA ASP A 81 1.28 -22.14 12.86
C ASP A 81 1.49 -23.14 14.01
N PHE A 82 0.93 -22.79 15.17
CA PHE A 82 0.92 -23.63 16.37
C PHE A 82 -0.48 -24.21 16.61
N LEU A 83 -0.60 -25.26 17.41
CA LEU A 83 -1.89 -25.83 17.79
C LEU A 83 -2.51 -25.13 19.01
N SER A 84 -1.68 -24.57 19.89
CA SER A 84 -2.06 -23.90 21.16
C SER A 84 -2.06 -22.36 21.06
N GLU A 85 -2.37 -21.64 22.17
CA GLU A 85 -2.09 -20.20 22.32
C GLU A 85 -0.58 -19.92 22.40
N THR A 86 0.14 -20.28 21.35
CA THR A 86 1.57 -20.03 21.19
C THR A 86 1.80 -19.19 19.95
N LEU A 87 2.74 -18.24 20.05
CA LEU A 87 3.27 -17.46 18.95
C LEU A 87 4.78 -17.39 19.08
N ALA A 88 5.49 -17.36 17.96
CA ALA A 88 6.93 -17.18 17.97
C ALA A 88 7.40 -16.20 16.90
N VAL A 89 8.44 -15.43 17.19
CA VAL A 89 9.11 -14.55 16.25
C VAL A 89 10.58 -14.93 16.17
N THR A 90 11.09 -15.09 14.97
CA THR A 90 12.52 -15.24 14.70
C THR A 90 13.07 -13.92 14.20
N THR A 91 14.03 -13.35 14.91
CA THR A 91 14.68 -12.08 14.60
C THR A 91 16.13 -12.35 14.20
N HIS A 92 16.61 -11.71 13.13
CA HIS A 92 18.02 -11.78 12.76
C HIS A 92 18.81 -10.81 13.64
N THR A 93 19.88 -11.31 14.26
CA THR A 93 20.78 -10.51 15.10
C THR A 93 22.17 -10.39 14.48
N THR A 94 23.06 -9.63 15.12
CA THR A 94 24.47 -9.51 14.70
C THR A 94 25.24 -10.83 14.76
N ASP A 95 24.82 -11.74 15.64
CA ASP A 95 25.52 -12.99 15.89
C ASP A 95 24.85 -14.11 15.08
N GLU A 96 23.56 -14.35 15.31
CA GLU A 96 22.77 -15.36 14.59
C GLU A 96 21.24 -15.13 14.75
N PRO A 97 20.37 -15.86 14.04
CA PRO A 97 18.92 -15.74 14.24
C PRO A 97 18.52 -16.24 15.65
N VAL A 98 17.69 -15.46 16.35
CA VAL A 98 17.16 -15.83 17.68
C VAL A 98 15.63 -15.94 17.59
N THR A 99 15.08 -17.02 18.14
CA THR A 99 13.62 -17.22 18.22
C THR A 99 13.11 -16.87 19.61
N ILE A 100 12.06 -16.04 19.67
CA ILE A 100 11.38 -15.64 20.91
C ILE A 100 9.92 -16.03 20.78
N ALA A 101 9.46 -16.87 21.69
CA ALA A 101 8.11 -17.39 21.73
C ALA A 101 7.38 -16.95 22.99
N THR A 102 6.07 -16.74 22.86
CA THR A 102 5.15 -16.52 23.98
C THR A 102 4.08 -17.60 23.97
N SER A 103 3.73 -18.10 25.15
CA SER A 103 2.67 -19.09 25.33
C SER A 103 1.84 -18.75 26.56
N TYR A 104 0.55 -19.03 26.50
CA TYR A 104 -0.34 -18.91 27.66
C TYR A 104 -1.07 -20.22 27.87
N LEU A 105 -0.94 -20.78 29.07
CA LEU A 105 -1.65 -21.98 29.48
C LEU A 105 -2.57 -21.61 30.63
N PRO A 106 -3.88 -21.46 30.40
CA PRO A 106 -4.80 -21.08 31.46
C PRO A 106 -4.86 -22.21 32.51
N PRO A 107 -5.17 -21.92 33.79
CA PRO A 107 -5.20 -22.94 34.85
C PRO A 107 -6.13 -24.12 34.58
N ARG A 108 -7.15 -23.90 33.73
CA ARG A 108 -8.11 -24.91 33.28
C ARG A 108 -7.53 -25.94 32.30
N ARG A 109 -6.38 -25.68 31.68
CA ARG A 109 -5.72 -26.61 30.74
C ARG A 109 -4.74 -27.51 31.51
N PRO A 110 -4.99 -28.82 31.63
CA PRO A 110 -4.21 -29.69 32.50
C PRO A 110 -3.00 -30.35 31.83
N TYR A 111 -2.55 -29.89 30.66
CA TYR A 111 -1.45 -30.52 29.91
C TYR A 111 -0.62 -29.48 29.13
N LEU A 112 0.64 -29.83 28.87
CA LEU A 112 1.54 -29.06 28.01
C LEU A 112 1.31 -29.42 26.52
N PRO A 113 1.22 -28.45 25.59
CA PRO A 113 1.12 -28.73 24.16
C PRO A 113 2.47 -29.20 23.59
N HIS A 114 2.76 -30.50 23.77
CA HIS A 114 4.04 -31.11 23.41
C HIS A 114 4.49 -30.87 21.96
N PRO A 115 3.62 -30.98 20.92
CA PRO A 115 4.04 -30.75 19.53
C PRO A 115 4.62 -29.35 19.31
N ASP A 116 3.97 -28.31 19.85
CA ASP A 116 4.38 -26.92 19.70
C ASP A 116 5.71 -26.66 20.44
N PHE A 117 5.83 -27.16 21.68
CA PHE A 117 7.04 -26.97 22.48
C PHE A 117 8.24 -27.73 21.89
N LEU A 118 8.05 -28.96 21.38
CA LEU A 118 9.11 -29.72 20.71
C LEU A 118 9.55 -29.05 19.41
N ARG A 119 8.60 -28.54 18.61
CA ARG A 119 8.90 -27.78 17.38
C ARG A 119 9.77 -26.55 17.65
N LEU A 120 9.59 -25.90 18.80
CA LEU A 120 10.41 -24.77 19.22
C LEU A 120 11.76 -25.21 19.80
N LEU A 121 11.75 -26.13 20.77
CA LEU A 121 12.95 -26.51 21.52
C LEU A 121 13.97 -27.31 20.71
N ARG A 122 13.55 -27.99 19.63
CA ARG A 122 14.45 -28.74 18.73
C ARG A 122 15.11 -27.90 17.65
N ARG A 123 14.91 -26.58 17.63
CA ARG A 123 15.59 -25.70 16.66
C ARG A 123 17.10 -25.65 16.91
N GLU A 124 17.86 -25.54 15.82
CA GLU A 124 19.32 -25.41 15.87
C GLU A 124 19.77 -24.06 16.43
N THR A 125 18.99 -23.01 16.19
CA THR A 125 19.23 -21.65 16.73
C THR A 125 18.73 -21.48 18.17
N PRO A 126 19.22 -20.49 18.93
CA PRO A 126 18.71 -20.18 20.27
C PRO A 126 17.23 -19.85 20.27
N VAL A 127 16.54 -20.42 21.25
CA VAL A 127 15.12 -20.21 21.48
C VAL A 127 14.89 -19.75 22.91
N PHE A 128 14.03 -18.74 23.08
CA PHE A 128 13.51 -18.30 24.36
C PHE A 128 11.99 -18.44 24.34
N ILE A 129 11.43 -19.30 25.19
CA ILE A 129 9.99 -19.44 25.38
C ILE A 129 9.63 -18.79 26.71
N ALA A 130 8.83 -17.73 26.69
CA ALA A 130 8.50 -16.94 27.86
C ALA A 130 6.98 -16.73 27.92
N GLY A 131 6.34 -17.13 29.01
CA GLY A 131 4.89 -17.10 29.08
C GLY A 131 4.33 -17.42 30.46
N ASP A 132 3.03 -17.23 30.63
CA ASP A 132 2.31 -17.67 31.82
C ASP A 132 1.81 -19.09 31.57
N LEU A 133 2.56 -20.05 32.11
CA LEU A 133 2.35 -21.48 31.88
C LEU A 133 1.54 -22.13 33.00
N ASN A 134 1.28 -21.41 34.10
CA ASN A 134 0.63 -21.94 35.31
C ASN A 134 1.21 -23.28 35.82
N ALA A 135 2.49 -23.57 35.53
CA ALA A 135 3.13 -24.82 35.89
C ALA A 135 3.59 -24.78 37.35
N ARG A 136 3.37 -25.87 38.09
CA ARG A 136 3.73 -26.00 39.51
C ARG A 136 4.58 -27.24 39.72
N HIS A 137 5.79 -27.05 40.26
CA HIS A 137 6.67 -28.10 40.73
C HIS A 137 7.71 -27.51 41.73
N PRO A 138 8.17 -28.25 42.76
CA PRO A 138 9.22 -27.78 43.68
C PRO A 138 10.48 -27.23 43.01
N THR A 139 10.93 -27.85 41.92
CA THR A 139 12.08 -27.40 41.10
C THR A 139 11.85 -26.03 40.42
N LEU A 140 10.60 -25.59 40.29
CA LEU A 140 10.22 -24.27 39.78
C LEU A 140 9.97 -23.26 40.91
N GLY A 141 10.16 -23.65 42.18
CA GLY A 141 9.97 -22.78 43.34
C GLY A 141 8.54 -22.78 43.92
N THR A 142 7.66 -23.71 43.52
CA THR A 142 6.29 -23.82 44.06
C THR A 142 6.14 -24.96 45.06
N LYS A 143 5.28 -24.78 46.08
CA LYS A 143 5.04 -25.79 47.13
C LYS A 143 4.28 -27.05 46.67
N SER A 144 3.56 -26.96 45.54
CA SER A 144 2.74 -28.05 45.00
C SER A 144 3.20 -28.43 43.59
N THR A 145 2.73 -29.60 43.13
CA THR A 145 3.01 -30.12 41.79
C THR A 145 1.71 -30.33 41.02
N ASN A 146 1.62 -29.79 39.79
CA ASN A 146 0.54 -30.11 38.84
C ASN A 146 1.09 -30.89 37.63
N THR A 147 0.20 -31.37 36.76
CA THR A 147 0.54 -32.12 35.54
C THR A 147 1.46 -31.35 34.61
N VAL A 148 1.11 -30.11 34.27
CA VAL A 148 1.95 -29.22 33.45
C VAL A 148 3.37 -29.06 34.02
N GLY A 149 3.48 -28.94 35.34
CA GLY A 149 4.78 -28.89 36.03
C GLY A 149 5.57 -30.19 35.88
N ARG A 150 4.94 -31.36 36.04
CA ARG A 150 5.61 -32.66 35.83
C ARG A 150 6.12 -32.78 34.39
N ASP A 151 5.26 -32.46 33.42
CA ASP A 151 5.60 -32.49 31.99
C ASP A 151 6.78 -31.58 31.70
N LEU A 152 6.77 -30.35 32.24
CA LEU A 152 7.86 -29.40 32.06
C LEU A 152 9.18 -29.90 32.66
N ILE A 153 9.14 -30.51 33.86
CA ILE A 153 10.34 -31.09 34.47
C ILE A 153 10.93 -32.22 33.63
N GLN A 154 10.10 -32.98 32.90
CA GLN A 154 10.60 -33.99 31.97
C GLN A 154 11.49 -33.36 30.88
N TYR A 155 11.11 -32.22 30.31
CA TYR A 155 11.96 -31.49 29.35
C TYR A 155 13.29 -31.06 29.97
N LEU A 156 13.26 -30.57 31.21
CA LEU A 156 14.47 -30.16 31.95
C LEU A 156 15.39 -31.35 32.24
N ARG A 157 14.84 -32.49 32.66
CA ARG A 157 15.59 -33.72 32.96
C ARG A 157 16.29 -34.28 31.71
N HIS A 158 15.61 -34.28 30.57
CA HIS A 158 16.19 -34.70 29.29
C HIS A 158 17.09 -33.66 28.65
N ARG A 159 17.37 -32.51 29.32
CA ARG A 159 18.18 -31.39 28.79
C ARG A 159 17.71 -30.84 27.45
N THR A 160 16.45 -31.06 27.11
CA THR A 160 15.81 -30.49 25.91
C THR A 160 15.45 -29.02 26.10
N ALA A 161 15.20 -28.62 27.35
CA ALA A 161 15.03 -27.24 27.76
C ALA A 161 15.82 -26.95 29.04
N ARG A 162 16.10 -25.66 29.29
CA ARG A 162 16.67 -25.13 30.52
C ARG A 162 15.75 -24.04 31.06
N HIS A 163 15.42 -24.11 32.35
CA HIS A 163 14.68 -23.07 33.04
C HIS A 163 15.65 -21.95 33.46
N ILE A 164 15.41 -20.72 33.01
CA ILE A 164 16.31 -19.59 33.23
C ILE A 164 15.73 -18.50 34.13
N GLY A 165 14.45 -18.56 34.46
CA GLY A 165 13.80 -17.66 35.40
C GLY A 165 12.31 -17.50 35.12
N PRO A 166 11.63 -16.55 35.79
CA PRO A 166 12.15 -15.64 36.83
C PRO A 166 12.36 -16.34 38.18
N GLN A 167 13.34 -15.88 38.97
CA GLN A 167 13.62 -16.36 40.34
C GLN A 167 12.92 -15.52 41.42
N PHE A 168 11.85 -14.81 41.04
CA PHE A 168 11.07 -13.95 41.92
C PHE A 168 9.58 -14.15 41.64
N PRO A 169 8.68 -13.87 42.60
CA PRO A 169 7.24 -13.93 42.37
C PRO A 169 6.81 -12.96 41.28
N THR A 170 6.03 -13.44 40.31
CA THR A 170 5.46 -12.61 39.25
C THR A 170 3.99 -12.31 39.45
N TYR A 171 3.27 -13.14 40.20
CA TYR A 171 1.87 -12.95 40.58
C TYR A 171 1.74 -12.72 42.09
N TYR A 172 0.91 -11.74 42.46
CA TYR A 172 0.61 -11.40 43.85
C TYR A 172 -0.89 -11.47 44.12
N GLY A 173 -1.29 -12.54 44.81
CA GLY A 173 -2.66 -12.77 45.27
C GLY A 173 -2.88 -12.34 46.74
N PRO A 174 -4.11 -12.52 47.26
CA PRO A 174 -4.51 -12.09 48.60
C PRO A 174 -3.60 -12.51 49.75
N LEU A 175 -3.05 -13.72 49.66
CA LEU A 175 -2.25 -14.36 50.71
C LEU A 175 -1.03 -15.12 50.16
N THR A 176 -0.80 -15.06 48.85
CA THR A 176 0.24 -15.86 48.18
C THR A 176 0.97 -15.03 47.13
N ALA A 177 2.28 -15.23 47.03
CA ALA A 177 3.10 -14.73 45.94
C ALA A 177 3.68 -15.94 45.20
N THR A 178 3.45 -16.02 43.89
CA THR A 178 3.82 -17.19 43.07
C THR A 178 4.45 -16.76 41.75
N SER A 179 5.12 -17.68 41.06
CA SER A 179 5.78 -17.44 39.77
C SER A 179 5.15 -18.29 38.65
N PRO A 180 3.91 -17.97 38.21
CA PRO A 180 3.27 -18.66 37.10
C PRO A 180 3.92 -18.35 35.73
N ASP A 181 4.58 -17.19 35.61
CA ASP A 181 5.37 -16.83 34.45
C ASP A 181 6.69 -17.62 34.45
N ILE A 182 7.01 -18.29 33.35
CA ILE A 182 8.17 -19.16 33.18
C ILE A 182 8.92 -18.79 31.91
N ILE A 183 10.25 -18.77 31.99
CA ILE A 183 11.16 -18.54 30.87
C ILE A 183 12.07 -19.77 30.68
N LEU A 184 11.99 -20.34 29.50
CA LEU A 184 12.76 -21.51 29.07
C LEU A 184 13.67 -21.15 27.90
N THR A 185 14.78 -21.88 27.78
CA THR A 185 15.64 -21.85 26.60
C THR A 185 16.03 -23.25 26.15
N ASN A 186 16.38 -23.44 24.87
CA ASN A 186 16.83 -24.73 24.35
C ASN A 186 18.30 -25.03 24.72
N SER A 187 18.76 -26.25 24.41
CA SER A 187 20.15 -26.68 24.64
C SER A 187 21.18 -25.85 23.87
N ASN A 188 20.78 -25.27 22.72
CA ASN A 188 21.68 -24.59 21.79
C ASN A 188 21.87 -23.10 22.11
N ASN A 189 21.29 -22.60 23.21
CA ASN A 189 21.47 -21.21 23.60
C ASN A 189 22.84 -20.95 24.25
N PHE A 190 23.63 -20.07 23.62
CA PHE A 190 24.91 -19.56 24.14
C PHE A 190 24.87 -18.07 24.53
N LEU A 191 23.71 -17.41 24.37
CA LEU A 191 23.58 -15.98 24.64
C LEU A 191 23.43 -15.73 26.15
N PHE A 192 24.18 -14.75 26.65
CA PHE A 192 24.02 -14.27 28.01
C PHE A 192 22.67 -13.55 28.15
N HIS A 193 22.00 -13.78 29.28
CA HIS A 193 20.72 -13.18 29.57
C HIS A 193 20.68 -12.65 31.01
N SER A 194 19.95 -11.56 31.22
CA SER A 194 19.62 -11.05 32.54
C SER A 194 18.11 -10.91 32.67
N ILE A 195 17.56 -11.30 33.82
CA ILE A 195 16.12 -11.27 34.09
C ILE A 195 15.90 -10.50 35.39
N ILE A 196 15.14 -9.41 35.32
CA ILE A 196 14.85 -8.53 36.44
C ILE A 196 13.35 -8.22 36.56
N PRO A 197 12.84 -7.96 37.77
CA PRO A 197 11.44 -7.58 37.95
C PRO A 197 11.17 -6.17 37.39
N GLY A 198 10.04 -6.03 36.70
CA GLY A 198 9.53 -4.77 36.18
C GLY A 198 8.75 -3.95 37.22
N PRO A 199 8.24 -2.77 36.82
CA PRO A 199 7.48 -1.89 37.71
C PRO A 199 6.07 -2.41 37.95
N LEU A 200 5.38 -1.87 38.96
CA LEU A 200 3.96 -2.14 39.12
C LEU A 200 3.16 -1.61 37.92
N THR A 201 2.20 -2.43 37.52
CA THR A 201 1.16 -2.06 36.57
C THR A 201 -0.21 -2.29 37.22
N SER A 202 -1.25 -1.91 36.51
CA SER A 202 -2.62 -2.24 36.85
C SER A 202 -2.96 -3.74 36.70
N SER A 203 -2.01 -4.59 36.31
CA SER A 203 -2.11 -6.05 36.38
C SER A 203 -1.77 -6.57 37.79
N ASP A 204 -2.26 -7.76 38.13
CA ASP A 204 -1.86 -8.52 39.33
C ASP A 204 -0.55 -9.29 39.10
N HIS A 205 -0.12 -9.37 37.84
CA HIS A 205 1.24 -9.74 37.47
C HIS A 205 2.14 -8.51 37.34
N ILE A 206 3.41 -8.66 37.75
CA ILE A 206 4.45 -7.70 37.40
C ILE A 206 5.08 -8.06 36.06
N PRO A 207 5.48 -7.08 35.23
CA PRO A 207 6.26 -7.37 34.03
C PRO A 207 7.59 -8.01 34.39
N VAL A 208 8.05 -8.95 33.57
CA VAL A 208 9.40 -9.53 33.65
C VAL A 208 10.23 -8.89 32.54
N ILE A 209 11.36 -8.27 32.89
CA ILE A 209 12.27 -7.65 31.94
C ILE A 209 13.44 -8.60 31.71
N MET A 210 13.66 -8.97 30.45
CA MET A 210 14.75 -9.84 30.02
C MET A 210 15.64 -9.11 29.01
N ASP A 211 16.92 -8.95 29.31
CA ASP A 211 17.91 -8.41 28.36
C ASP A 211 18.81 -9.56 27.88
N ILE A 212 18.89 -9.77 26.56
CA ILE A 212 19.75 -10.77 25.89
C ILE A 212 20.96 -10.07 25.27
N SER A 213 22.16 -10.66 25.39
CA SER A 213 23.44 -10.12 24.92
C SER A 213 23.65 -10.22 23.40
N THR A 214 22.73 -9.65 22.63
CA THR A 214 22.82 -9.59 21.15
C THR A 214 22.15 -8.31 20.65
N SER A 215 22.22 -7.98 19.36
CA SER A 215 21.50 -6.81 18.82
C SER A 215 20.69 -7.13 17.57
N PRO A 216 19.41 -6.70 17.51
CA PRO A 216 18.57 -6.97 16.36
C PRO A 216 19.07 -6.20 15.14
N ILE A 217 19.05 -6.85 13.99
CA ILE A 217 19.26 -6.18 12.71
C ILE A 217 18.05 -5.28 12.44
N LEU A 218 18.34 -3.98 12.28
CA LEU A 218 17.33 -2.98 12.00
C LEU A 218 17.11 -2.86 10.50
N THR A 219 15.84 -2.71 10.10
CA THR A 219 15.48 -2.30 8.75
C THR A 219 16.12 -0.93 8.47
N PRO A 220 16.95 -0.79 7.44
CA PRO A 220 17.55 0.49 7.09
C PRO A 220 16.41 1.47 6.85
N THR A 221 16.36 2.52 7.67
CA THR A 221 15.38 3.58 7.47
C THR A 221 15.92 4.41 6.31
N THR A 222 15.22 4.39 5.17
CA THR A 222 15.56 5.30 4.08
C THR A 222 15.54 6.72 4.63
N ALA A 223 16.67 7.41 4.54
CA ALA A 223 16.74 8.81 4.91
C ALA A 223 15.72 9.57 4.06
N SER A 224 14.72 10.13 4.71
CA SER A 224 13.74 11.00 4.07
C SER A 224 14.26 12.42 4.18
N TYR A 225 14.46 13.08 3.06
CA TYR A 225 14.76 14.50 3.03
C TYR A 225 13.62 15.34 3.61
N VAL A 226 13.96 16.44 4.28
CA VAL A 226 13.03 17.38 4.92
C VAL A 226 13.03 18.68 4.13
N LEU A 227 12.39 18.64 2.96
CA LEU A 227 12.39 19.73 1.97
C LEU A 227 11.89 21.09 2.49
N HIS A 228 11.03 21.11 3.51
CA HIS A 228 10.48 22.35 4.08
C HIS A 228 11.43 23.06 5.06
N ARG A 229 12.56 22.44 5.41
CA ARG A 229 13.60 23.03 6.26
C ARG A 229 14.89 23.31 5.50
N THR A 230 14.88 23.06 4.19
CA THR A 230 16.02 23.34 3.32
C THR A 230 16.21 24.84 3.23
N ASP A 231 17.47 25.27 3.31
CA ASP A 231 17.88 26.59 2.87
C ASP A 231 18.00 26.56 1.34
N TRP A 232 16.97 27.06 0.65
CA TRP A 232 16.91 27.03 -0.80
C TRP A 232 17.82 28.07 -1.45
N ASP A 233 18.17 29.14 -0.74
CA ASP A 233 19.08 30.18 -1.24
C ASP A 233 20.51 29.63 -1.28
N ALA A 234 20.92 28.91 -0.23
CA ALA A 234 22.18 28.16 -0.21
C ALA A 234 22.22 27.07 -1.29
N PHE A 235 21.12 26.32 -1.48
CA PHE A 235 21.01 25.31 -2.54
C PHE A 235 21.12 25.91 -3.95
N GLN A 236 20.48 27.05 -4.20
CA GLN A 236 20.55 27.75 -5.50
C GLN A 236 21.93 28.32 -5.78
N SER A 237 22.66 28.71 -4.73
CA SER A 237 24.01 29.28 -4.79
C SER A 237 25.11 28.21 -4.84
N ASP A 238 24.75 26.93 -4.91
CA ASP A 238 25.70 25.83 -5.00
C ASP A 238 26.55 25.94 -6.28
N HIS A 239 27.88 25.93 -6.08
CA HIS A 239 28.85 26.13 -7.15
C HIS A 239 28.64 25.17 -8.33
N ASP A 240 28.40 23.89 -8.08
CA ASP A 240 28.34 22.86 -9.12
C ASP A 240 27.04 22.97 -9.94
N LEU A 241 25.95 23.40 -9.29
CA LEU A 241 24.69 23.73 -9.96
C LEU A 241 24.76 25.01 -10.80
N GLN A 242 25.72 25.89 -10.55
CA GLN A 242 25.90 27.14 -11.30
C GLN A 242 27.02 27.11 -12.35
N MET A 243 27.86 26.07 -12.39
CA MET A 243 28.89 25.92 -13.42
C MET A 243 28.33 26.06 -14.86
N THR A 244 29.08 26.71 -15.74
CA THR A 244 28.68 26.87 -17.15
C THR A 244 29.47 25.97 -18.08
N ASP A 245 30.58 25.42 -17.61
CA ASP A 245 31.48 24.53 -18.36
C ASP A 245 30.91 23.11 -18.41
N HIS A 246 30.10 22.86 -19.45
CA HIS A 246 29.55 21.54 -19.71
C HIS A 246 29.76 21.17 -21.17
N PRO A 247 30.04 19.88 -21.46
CA PRO A 247 30.19 19.42 -22.82
C PRO A 247 28.92 19.68 -23.61
N ASP A 248 29.08 20.29 -24.79
CA ASP A 248 27.98 20.48 -25.72
C ASP A 248 27.58 19.13 -26.32
N VAL A 249 26.32 18.77 -26.11
CA VAL A 249 25.73 17.51 -26.61
C VAL A 249 24.89 17.72 -27.86
N SER A 250 24.88 18.91 -28.45
CA SER A 250 24.06 19.24 -29.62
C SER A 250 24.35 18.31 -30.82
N TYR A 251 25.60 17.85 -30.96
CA TYR A 251 26.04 16.88 -31.98
C TYR A 251 26.58 15.58 -31.39
N GLY A 252 26.27 15.31 -30.12
CA GLY A 252 26.77 14.14 -29.39
C GLY A 252 26.15 12.83 -29.86
N THR A 253 26.83 11.72 -29.56
CA THR A 253 26.27 10.36 -29.70
C THR A 253 25.19 10.10 -28.64
N LEU A 254 24.46 8.99 -28.77
CA LEU A 254 23.50 8.57 -27.73
C LEU A 254 24.18 8.37 -26.37
N GLU A 255 25.41 7.84 -26.34
CA GLU A 255 26.21 7.67 -25.13
C GLU A 255 26.58 9.02 -24.50
N ASP A 256 26.94 10.03 -25.31
CA ASP A 256 27.23 11.39 -24.82
C ASP A 256 26.00 12.04 -24.14
N ILE A 257 24.80 11.79 -24.67
CA ILE A 257 23.53 12.28 -24.10
C ILE A 257 23.29 11.65 -22.74
N ASP A 258 23.44 10.32 -22.62
CA ASP A 258 23.29 9.60 -21.36
C ASP A 258 24.35 10.00 -20.33
N ASP A 259 25.61 10.14 -20.74
CA ASP A 259 26.70 10.59 -19.89
C ASP A 259 26.48 12.01 -19.37
N ALA A 260 25.97 12.90 -20.21
CA ALA A 260 25.58 14.25 -19.81
C ALA A 260 24.42 14.24 -18.81
N LEU A 261 23.40 13.40 -19.04
CA LEU A 261 22.28 13.23 -18.11
C LEU A 261 22.74 12.66 -16.76
N ASP A 262 23.64 11.69 -16.76
CA ASP A 262 24.16 11.06 -15.55
C ASP A 262 25.03 12.03 -14.75
N ARG A 263 25.87 12.83 -15.42
CA ARG A 263 26.63 13.92 -14.78
C ARG A 263 25.70 14.95 -14.16
N TRP A 264 24.66 15.37 -14.89
CA TRP A 264 23.65 16.30 -14.38
C TRP A 264 22.93 15.72 -13.15
N THR A 265 22.51 14.45 -13.22
CA THR A 265 21.81 13.76 -12.13
C THR A 265 22.68 13.63 -10.88
N ARG A 266 23.96 13.28 -11.04
CA ARG A 266 24.94 13.22 -9.93
C ARG A 266 25.13 14.58 -9.27
N THR A 267 25.35 15.62 -10.07
CA THR A 267 25.52 17.00 -9.58
C THR A 267 24.33 17.45 -8.72
N VAL A 268 23.10 17.20 -9.19
CA VAL A 268 21.89 17.54 -8.43
C VAL A 268 21.79 16.73 -7.14
N LYS A 269 22.11 15.44 -7.16
CA LYS A 269 22.07 14.58 -5.96
C LYS A 269 23.09 15.01 -4.91
N ASP A 270 24.29 15.40 -5.32
CA ASP A 270 25.35 15.84 -4.41
C ASP A 270 25.02 17.21 -3.79
N ALA A 271 24.46 18.13 -4.57
CA ALA A 271 23.91 19.38 -4.03
C ALA A 271 22.76 19.12 -3.03
N VAL A 272 21.86 18.20 -3.34
CA VAL A 272 20.78 17.81 -2.40
C VAL A 272 21.35 17.22 -1.11
N ALA A 273 22.38 16.38 -1.19
CA ALA A 273 23.01 15.78 -0.02
C ALA A 273 23.71 16.82 0.88
N ARG A 274 24.29 17.87 0.28
CA ARG A 274 24.94 18.99 1.02
C ARG A 274 23.93 19.90 1.72
N HIS A 275 22.84 20.25 1.04
CA HIS A 275 21.96 21.35 1.50
C HIS A 275 20.63 20.89 2.11
N VAL A 276 20.16 19.67 1.83
CA VAL A 276 18.82 19.22 2.25
C VAL A 276 18.90 18.38 3.53
N PRO A 277 18.35 18.85 4.66
CA PRO A 277 18.42 18.12 5.92
C PRO A 277 17.62 16.82 5.88
N GLN A 278 18.13 15.77 6.53
CA GLN A 278 17.46 14.48 6.65
C GLN A 278 16.57 14.39 7.90
N LYS A 279 15.52 13.57 7.80
CA LYS A 279 14.51 13.42 8.85
C LYS A 279 15.08 12.70 10.07
N THR A 280 15.20 13.42 11.18
CA THR A 280 15.46 12.82 12.50
C THR A 280 14.15 12.36 13.14
N TYR A 281 14.04 11.08 13.47
CA TYR A 281 12.88 10.54 14.17
C TYR A 281 12.96 10.88 15.66
N ARG A 282 12.20 11.88 16.12
CA ARG A 282 12.00 12.12 17.56
C ARG A 282 10.85 11.26 18.07
N LYS A 283 11.05 10.57 19.21
CA LYS A 283 9.96 9.93 19.95
C LYS A 283 8.99 11.03 20.37
N THR A 284 7.70 10.87 20.06
CA THR A 284 6.68 11.77 20.62
C THR A 284 6.70 11.61 22.13
N PRO A 285 6.89 12.69 22.93
CA PRO A 285 6.87 12.59 24.38
C PRO A 285 5.52 12.04 24.85
N GLY A 286 5.52 11.29 25.95
CA GLY A 286 4.31 10.79 26.60
C GLY A 286 3.83 11.71 27.72
N PRO A 287 2.68 11.40 28.35
CA PRO A 287 2.27 12.05 29.59
C PRO A 287 3.38 11.88 30.64
N ARG A 288 3.77 12.98 31.30
CA ARG A 288 4.72 12.94 32.42
C ARG A 288 3.98 12.54 33.70
N PRO A 289 4.57 11.67 34.54
CA PRO A 289 3.94 11.30 35.81
C PRO A 289 3.86 12.53 36.73
N SER A 290 2.71 12.71 37.36
CA SER A 290 2.52 13.71 38.41
C SER A 290 3.31 13.37 39.67
N ARG A 291 3.48 14.35 40.56
CA ARG A 291 4.08 14.14 41.87
C ARG A 291 3.37 13.03 42.65
N ASN A 292 2.03 12.99 42.60
CA ASN A 292 1.23 11.96 43.27
C ASN A 292 1.52 10.57 42.69
N THR A 293 1.59 10.44 41.36
CA THR A 293 1.97 9.18 40.70
C THR A 293 3.35 8.68 41.13
N ILE A 294 4.31 9.59 41.30
CA ILE A 294 5.65 9.25 41.79
C ILE A 294 5.59 8.82 43.26
N LEU A 295 4.88 9.55 44.12
CA LEU A 295 4.73 9.22 45.54
C LEU A 295 4.03 7.88 45.75
N THR A 296 2.95 7.59 45.02
CA THR A 296 2.25 6.31 45.05
C THR A 296 3.17 5.16 44.62
N GLN A 297 4.05 5.38 43.63
CA GLN A 297 5.06 4.39 43.24
C GLN A 297 6.09 4.13 44.34
N ILE A 298 6.54 5.17 45.06
CA ILE A 298 7.48 5.04 46.17
C ILE A 298 6.82 4.30 47.35
N GLN A 299 5.61 4.70 47.74
CA GLN A 299 4.84 4.03 48.80
C GLN A 299 4.63 2.55 48.51
N PHE A 300 4.39 2.23 47.24
CA PHE A 300 4.28 0.87 46.77
C PHE A 300 5.60 0.09 46.87
N GLN A 301 6.72 0.66 46.42
CA GLN A 301 8.03 0.02 46.53
C GLN A 301 8.37 -0.27 47.99
N ALA A 302 8.14 0.69 48.89
CA ALA A 302 8.36 0.52 50.32
C ALA A 302 7.48 -0.61 50.93
N LEU A 303 6.20 -0.69 50.51
CA LEU A 303 5.31 -1.79 50.90
C LEU A 303 5.85 -3.15 50.44
N ARG A 304 6.37 -3.23 49.22
CA ARG A 304 6.95 -4.45 48.65
C ARG A 304 8.23 -4.87 49.38
N ASP A 305 9.14 -3.94 49.61
CA ASP A 305 10.41 -4.22 50.28
C ASP A 305 10.19 -4.64 51.73
N ARG A 306 9.10 -4.19 52.36
CA ARG A 306 8.65 -4.70 53.64
C ARG A 306 8.07 -6.12 53.51
N ALA A 307 7.10 -6.33 52.62
CA ALA A 307 6.45 -7.64 52.43
C ALA A 307 7.42 -8.74 51.98
N ALA A 308 8.47 -8.40 51.24
CA ALA A 308 9.54 -9.33 50.87
C ALA A 308 10.36 -9.79 52.08
N ARG A 309 10.48 -8.95 53.12
CA ARG A 309 11.20 -9.28 54.37
C ARG A 309 10.31 -9.99 55.39
N THR A 310 9.05 -9.58 55.53
CA THR A 310 8.17 -10.02 56.62
C THR A 310 7.01 -10.93 56.18
N GLY A 311 6.86 -11.17 54.87
CA GLY A 311 5.68 -11.82 54.31
C GLY A 311 4.49 -10.86 54.11
N TRP A 312 3.50 -11.30 53.33
CA TRP A 312 2.28 -10.54 53.05
C TRP A 312 1.22 -10.78 54.13
N THR A 313 0.69 -9.68 54.69
CA THR A 313 -0.47 -9.71 55.58
C THR A 313 -1.75 -9.30 54.83
N THR A 314 -2.92 -9.60 55.40
CA THR A 314 -4.21 -9.17 54.83
C THR A 314 -4.32 -7.64 54.73
N THR A 315 -3.74 -6.90 55.68
CA THR A 315 -3.69 -5.43 55.66
C THR A 315 -2.77 -4.90 54.57
N ASP A 316 -1.64 -5.57 54.34
CA ASP A 316 -0.70 -5.25 53.27
C ASP A 316 -1.32 -5.48 51.89
N TYR A 317 -2.07 -6.57 51.72
CA TYR A 317 -2.79 -6.84 50.48
C TYR A 317 -3.90 -5.82 50.19
N ARG A 318 -4.64 -5.37 51.23
CA ARG A 318 -5.62 -4.29 51.09
C ARG A 318 -4.95 -2.99 50.66
N ARG A 319 -3.83 -2.64 51.28
CA ARG A 319 -3.04 -1.43 50.93
C ARG A 319 -2.45 -1.54 49.52
N TYR A 320 -1.98 -2.72 49.13
CA TYR A 320 -1.52 -3.04 47.78
C TYR A 320 -2.62 -2.80 46.73
N THR A 321 -3.82 -3.34 46.99
CA THR A 321 -4.97 -3.20 46.11
C THR A 321 -5.36 -1.73 45.93
N LEU A 322 -5.37 -0.97 47.03
CA LEU A 322 -5.67 0.47 47.01
C LEU A 322 -4.61 1.23 46.20
N LEU A 323 -3.32 1.05 46.48
CA LEU A 323 -2.23 1.72 45.75
C LEU A 323 -2.27 1.38 44.25
N ARG A 324 -2.61 0.14 43.88
CA ARG A 324 -2.78 -0.28 42.48
C ARG A 324 -3.96 0.43 41.80
N GLN A 325 -5.11 0.53 42.47
CA GLN A 325 -6.27 1.27 41.97
C GLN A 325 -5.97 2.76 41.82
N THR A 326 -5.40 3.39 42.85
CA THR A 326 -4.99 4.80 42.80
C THR A 326 -4.00 5.07 41.68
N LEU A 327 -3.01 4.18 41.47
CA LEU A 327 -2.04 4.33 40.39
C LEU A 327 -2.70 4.23 39.00
N HIS A 328 -3.68 3.34 38.83
CA HIS A 328 -4.47 3.22 37.59
C HIS A 328 -5.26 4.50 37.30
N GLU A 329 -5.97 5.02 38.29
CA GLU A 329 -6.78 6.23 38.17
C GLU A 329 -5.92 7.47 37.86
N LEU A 330 -4.79 7.63 38.55
CA LEU A 330 -3.86 8.73 38.32
C LEU A 330 -3.30 8.68 36.89
N ARG A 331 -2.81 7.51 36.45
CA ARG A 331 -2.27 7.33 35.08
C ARG A 331 -3.35 7.53 34.00
N ARG A 332 -4.59 7.10 34.25
CA ARG A 332 -5.73 7.33 33.35
C ARG A 332 -6.05 8.81 33.22
N THR A 333 -6.05 9.55 34.33
CA THR A 333 -6.32 11.00 34.37
C THR A 333 -5.22 11.78 33.66
N GLU A 334 -3.95 11.45 33.93
CA GLU A 334 -2.78 12.04 33.26
C GLU A 334 -2.82 11.80 31.74
N ALA A 335 -3.14 10.58 31.32
CA ALA A 335 -3.27 10.24 29.91
C ALA A 335 -4.43 11.03 29.26
N THR A 336 -5.61 11.04 29.88
CA THR A 336 -6.78 11.77 29.37
C THR A 336 -6.47 13.26 29.20
N THR A 337 -5.83 13.87 30.19
CA THR A 337 -5.45 15.29 30.16
C THR A 337 -4.42 15.57 29.06
N TYR A 338 -3.37 14.76 28.98
CA TYR A 338 -2.33 14.91 27.96
C TYR A 338 -2.87 14.75 26.54
N TRP A 339 -3.68 13.71 26.30
CA TRP A 339 -4.29 13.47 24.99
C TRP A 339 -5.34 14.52 24.64
N GLY A 340 -6.13 14.98 25.61
CA GLY A 340 -7.06 16.09 25.43
C GLY A 340 -6.34 17.33 24.93
N ARG A 341 -5.29 17.78 25.64
CA ARG A 341 -4.44 18.90 25.21
C ARG A 341 -3.82 18.68 23.84
N THR A 342 -3.26 17.49 23.60
CA THR A 342 -2.64 17.14 22.32
C THR A 342 -3.65 17.24 21.17
N VAL A 343 -4.88 16.78 21.35
CA VAL A 343 -5.93 16.88 20.33
C VAL A 343 -6.31 18.34 20.09
N THR A 344 -6.48 19.14 21.16
CA THR A 344 -6.74 20.59 21.04
C THR A 344 -5.63 21.28 20.26
N ASP A 345 -4.36 21.03 20.59
CA ASP A 345 -3.20 21.58 19.89
C ASP A 345 -3.17 21.16 18.42
N LEU A 346 -3.54 19.91 18.12
CA LEU A 346 -3.63 19.42 16.74
C LEU A 346 -4.74 20.09 15.95
N THR A 347 -5.89 20.35 16.58
CA THR A 347 -7.01 21.07 15.96
C THR A 347 -6.60 22.50 15.61
N VAL A 348 -5.85 23.17 16.49
CA VAL A 348 -5.30 24.51 16.22
C VAL A 348 -4.22 24.47 15.12
N LYS A 349 -3.33 23.47 15.15
CA LYS A 349 -2.19 23.36 14.24
C LYS A 349 -2.56 22.92 12.82
N TYR A 350 -3.49 21.98 12.68
CA TYR A 350 -3.83 21.37 11.39
C TYR A 350 -5.20 21.81 10.90
N LYS A 351 -5.24 22.93 10.17
CA LYS A 351 -6.48 23.45 9.55
C LYS A 351 -7.07 22.53 8.47
N ARG A 352 -6.28 21.61 7.89
CA ARG A 352 -6.74 20.66 6.86
C ARG A 352 -7.23 19.34 7.50
N PRO A 353 -8.51 18.95 7.33
CA PRO A 353 -9.08 17.75 7.96
C PRO A 353 -8.26 16.48 7.74
N ARG A 354 -7.76 16.27 6.50
CA ARG A 354 -6.96 15.09 6.17
C ARG A 354 -5.67 14.99 6.98
N GLN A 355 -4.99 16.12 7.23
CA GLN A 355 -3.73 16.13 7.99
C GLN A 355 -4.00 15.87 9.48
N PHE A 356 -5.06 16.49 10.02
CA PHE A 356 -5.56 16.22 11.37
C PHE A 356 -5.88 14.73 11.56
N TRP A 357 -6.75 14.17 10.71
CA TRP A 357 -7.17 12.76 10.82
C TRP A 357 -6.01 11.78 10.63
N ASN A 358 -5.06 12.06 9.73
CA ASN A 358 -3.86 11.22 9.58
C ASN A 358 -3.00 11.24 10.85
N ARG A 359 -2.80 12.43 11.45
CA ARG A 359 -2.02 12.55 12.67
C ARG A 359 -2.74 11.92 13.85
N LEU A 360 -4.04 12.12 13.98
CA LEU A 360 -4.88 11.52 15.02
C LEU A 360 -4.88 9.98 14.93
N LYS A 361 -5.06 9.41 13.72
CA LYS A 361 -4.95 7.96 13.47
C LYS A 361 -3.57 7.41 13.85
N THR A 362 -2.51 8.16 13.56
CA THR A 362 -1.14 7.78 13.94
C THR A 362 -0.97 7.76 15.47
N LEU A 363 -1.51 8.78 16.16
CA LEU A 363 -1.42 8.90 17.62
C LEU A 363 -2.30 7.90 18.36
N SER A 364 -3.47 7.55 17.80
CA SER A 364 -4.39 6.56 18.34
C SER A 364 -3.94 5.11 18.11
N GLY A 365 -2.77 4.90 17.50
CA GLY A 365 -2.24 3.57 17.19
C GLY A 365 -2.94 2.88 16.02
N GLN A 366 -3.90 3.56 15.35
CA GLN A 366 -4.52 3.13 14.11
C GLN A 366 -3.57 3.37 12.92
N SER A 367 -2.35 2.82 13.00
CA SER A 367 -1.49 2.74 11.82
C SER A 367 -1.97 1.61 10.91
N LYS A 368 -1.87 1.79 9.59
CA LYS A 368 -1.99 0.67 8.65
C LYS A 368 -0.85 -0.31 8.98
N GLN A 369 -1.16 -1.41 9.66
CA GLN A 369 -0.20 -2.49 9.86
C GLN A 369 0.19 -2.99 8.44
N PRO A 370 1.49 -3.13 8.15
CA PRO A 370 1.90 -3.74 6.89
C PRO A 370 1.38 -5.18 6.83
N ASN A 371 1.10 -5.68 5.62
CA ASN A 371 0.59 -7.04 5.47
C ASN A 371 1.63 -8.04 5.94
N VAL A 372 1.16 -8.95 6.80
CA VAL A 372 2.01 -9.91 7.49
C VAL A 372 2.62 -10.87 6.48
N TYR A 373 1.84 -11.33 5.52
CA TYR A 373 2.27 -12.25 4.46
C TYR A 373 1.49 -12.03 3.17
N LEU A 374 2.02 -12.56 2.07
CA LEU A 374 1.29 -12.79 0.82
C LEU A 374 1.02 -14.29 0.67
N ILE A 375 -0.06 -14.67 0.02
CA ILE A 375 -0.40 -16.05 -0.31
C ILE A 375 -0.20 -16.21 -1.82
N ASP A 376 0.55 -17.22 -2.24
CA ASP A 376 0.65 -17.59 -3.66
C ASP A 376 -0.50 -18.51 -4.09
N ASP A 377 -0.55 -18.86 -5.37
CA ASP A 377 -1.63 -19.68 -5.94
C ASP A 377 -1.66 -21.12 -5.36
N ASN A 378 -0.54 -21.58 -4.76
CA ASN A 378 -0.44 -22.87 -4.07
C ASN A 378 -0.86 -22.80 -2.59
N GLY A 379 -1.26 -21.62 -2.10
CA GLY A 379 -1.63 -21.41 -0.70
C GLY A 379 -0.43 -21.20 0.24
N GLN A 380 0.80 -21.13 -0.27
CA GLN A 380 2.00 -20.91 0.54
C GLN A 380 2.11 -19.44 0.97
N LYS A 381 2.45 -19.22 2.24
CA LYS A 381 2.60 -17.90 2.84
C LYS A 381 4.03 -17.37 2.71
N HIS A 382 4.17 -16.19 2.13
CA HIS A 382 5.43 -15.45 1.94
C HIS A 382 5.52 -14.28 2.91
N HIS A 383 6.47 -14.32 3.85
CA HIS A 383 6.50 -13.41 5.00
C HIS A 383 7.56 -12.31 4.85
N THR A 384 8.74 -12.67 4.32
CA THR A 384 9.86 -11.72 4.22
C THR A 384 9.67 -10.74 3.06
N ASP A 385 10.28 -9.55 3.16
CA ASP A 385 10.26 -8.57 2.07
C ASP A 385 10.85 -9.16 0.78
N ARG A 386 11.85 -10.05 0.88
CA ARG A 386 12.49 -10.75 -0.24
C ARG A 386 11.56 -11.78 -0.90
N GLU A 387 10.89 -12.62 -0.11
CA GLU A 387 9.92 -13.59 -0.64
C GLU A 387 8.76 -12.88 -1.33
N LYS A 388 8.21 -11.84 -0.70
CA LYS A 388 7.12 -11.03 -1.27
C LYS A 388 7.54 -10.32 -2.55
N GLU A 389 8.75 -9.78 -2.59
CA GLU A 389 9.31 -9.16 -3.80
C GLU A 389 9.40 -10.18 -4.93
N ARG A 390 10.01 -11.35 -4.69
CA ARG A 390 10.12 -12.42 -5.69
C ARG A 390 8.77 -12.86 -6.25
N LEU A 391 7.79 -13.06 -5.37
CA LEU A 391 6.43 -13.42 -5.78
C LEU A 391 5.79 -12.34 -6.67
N PHE A 392 5.95 -11.07 -6.32
CA PHE A 392 5.48 -9.99 -7.19
C PHE A 392 6.24 -9.95 -8.51
N THR A 393 7.57 -10.11 -8.49
CA THR A 393 8.39 -10.12 -9.70
C THR A 393 7.95 -11.23 -10.64
N SER A 394 7.80 -12.47 -10.17
CA SER A 394 7.36 -13.59 -11.01
C SER A 394 5.97 -13.36 -11.60
N ILE A 395 5.01 -12.82 -10.82
CA ILE A 395 3.66 -12.53 -11.30
C ILE A 395 3.69 -11.43 -12.38
N TRP A 396 4.43 -10.36 -12.15
CA TRP A 396 4.39 -9.19 -13.05
C TRP A 396 5.29 -9.34 -14.26
N GLU A 397 6.40 -10.04 -14.16
CA GLU A 397 7.22 -10.42 -15.32
C GLU A 397 6.38 -11.21 -16.34
N GLN A 398 5.56 -12.17 -15.88
CA GLN A 398 4.63 -12.89 -16.75
C GLN A 398 3.54 -12.00 -17.37
N VAL A 399 3.14 -10.91 -16.71
CA VAL A 399 2.14 -9.98 -17.25
C VAL A 399 2.69 -9.14 -18.38
N PHE A 400 3.97 -8.75 -18.26
CA PHE A 400 4.65 -7.88 -19.21
C PHE A 400 5.37 -8.64 -20.32
N ARG A 401 5.46 -9.97 -20.25
CA ARG A 401 6.01 -10.80 -21.31
C ARG A 401 5.07 -10.80 -22.52
N ASP A 402 5.64 -10.69 -23.72
CA ASP A 402 4.90 -11.01 -24.94
C ASP A 402 4.92 -12.54 -25.12
N ASN A 403 3.77 -13.19 -24.93
CA ASN A 403 3.66 -14.63 -25.17
C ASN A 403 3.29 -14.80 -26.65
N ASP A 404 4.30 -15.00 -27.50
CA ASP A 404 4.13 -15.25 -28.94
C ASP A 404 3.59 -16.67 -29.26
N ASP A 405 3.23 -17.46 -28.23
CA ASP A 405 2.76 -18.85 -28.38
C ASP A 405 1.26 -18.98 -28.74
N ASP A 406 0.50 -17.89 -28.81
CA ASP A 406 -0.85 -17.90 -29.39
C ASP A 406 -0.71 -17.63 -30.90
N ASP A 407 -0.96 -18.64 -31.76
CA ASP A 407 -0.92 -18.59 -33.24
C ASP A 407 -1.16 -17.17 -33.78
N ALA A 408 -0.07 -16.50 -34.20
CA ALA A 408 -0.13 -15.12 -34.65
C ALA A 408 -1.17 -14.99 -35.78
N ASP A 409 -2.23 -14.23 -35.50
CA ASP A 409 -3.31 -14.00 -36.45
C ASP A 409 -2.73 -13.35 -37.73
N ALA A 410 -3.32 -13.60 -38.90
CA ALA A 410 -2.84 -13.05 -40.16
C ALA A 410 -2.69 -11.52 -40.09
N ASP A 411 -3.59 -10.85 -39.36
CA ASP A 411 -3.53 -9.41 -39.12
C ASP A 411 -2.31 -8.96 -38.30
N GLN A 412 -1.81 -9.80 -37.38
CA GLN A 412 -0.61 -9.49 -36.58
C GLN A 412 0.66 -9.63 -37.43
N ASN A 413 0.70 -10.61 -38.34
CA ASN A 413 1.81 -10.78 -39.28
C ASN A 413 1.99 -9.56 -40.19
N ILE A 414 0.89 -8.94 -40.64
CA ILE A 414 0.92 -7.68 -41.41
C ILE A 414 1.61 -6.56 -40.62
N VAL A 415 1.30 -6.44 -39.32
CA VAL A 415 1.96 -5.45 -38.47
C VAL A 415 3.45 -5.76 -38.36
N HIS A 416 3.83 -7.01 -38.11
CA HIS A 416 5.24 -7.40 -38.03
C HIS A 416 6.01 -7.12 -39.34
N GLU A 417 5.46 -7.48 -40.49
CA GLU A 417 6.06 -7.23 -41.81
C GLU A 417 6.24 -5.72 -42.09
N PHE A 418 5.22 -4.91 -41.78
CA PHE A 418 5.30 -3.46 -41.88
C PHE A 418 6.41 -2.92 -40.96
N MET A 419 6.47 -3.38 -39.71
CA MET A 419 7.47 -2.91 -38.75
C MET A 419 8.89 -3.31 -39.15
N LEU A 420 9.08 -4.50 -39.76
CA LEU A 420 10.38 -4.93 -40.28
C LEU A 420 10.86 -4.01 -41.42
N THR A 421 9.98 -3.73 -42.38
CA THR A 421 10.27 -2.84 -43.52
C THR A 421 10.53 -1.40 -43.09
N ASN A 422 9.86 -0.95 -42.03
CA ASN A 422 9.98 0.40 -41.48
C ASN A 422 10.85 0.49 -40.22
N SER A 423 11.73 -0.49 -39.98
CA SER A 423 12.61 -0.55 -38.80
C SER A 423 13.50 0.70 -38.64
N TYR A 424 13.90 1.31 -39.77
CA TYR A 424 14.67 2.55 -39.77
C TYR A 424 13.91 3.74 -39.17
N ARG A 425 12.57 3.73 -39.13
CA ARG A 425 11.73 4.83 -38.56
C ARG A 425 11.55 4.73 -37.05
N ILE A 426 11.76 3.54 -36.48
CA ILE A 426 11.57 3.29 -35.04
C ILE A 426 12.88 3.27 -34.24
N THR A 427 14.01 3.34 -34.93
CA THR A 427 15.34 3.33 -34.33
C THR A 427 15.83 4.77 -34.15
N PRO A 428 16.42 5.17 -33.02
CA PRO A 428 17.03 6.50 -32.90
C PRO A 428 18.15 6.72 -33.92
N HIS A 429 18.43 7.98 -34.24
CA HIS A 429 19.66 8.35 -34.95
C HIS A 429 20.87 8.15 -34.04
N HIS A 430 22.01 7.76 -34.59
CA HIS A 430 23.23 7.53 -33.81
C HIS A 430 23.77 8.81 -33.13
N THR A 431 23.48 9.97 -33.70
CA THR A 431 23.92 11.27 -33.21
C THR A 431 22.78 12.29 -33.18
N ALA A 432 22.83 13.18 -32.20
CA ALA A 432 22.03 14.40 -32.18
C ALA A 432 22.40 15.31 -33.35
N ASP A 433 21.40 16.05 -33.85
CA ASP A 433 21.61 17.06 -34.88
C ASP A 433 20.49 18.11 -34.81
N PRO A 434 20.80 19.35 -34.37
CA PRO A 434 19.81 20.41 -34.26
C PRO A 434 19.13 20.75 -35.59
N ALA A 435 19.75 20.45 -36.74
CA ALA A 435 19.15 20.69 -38.05
C ALA A 435 17.87 19.85 -38.29
N ARG A 436 17.71 18.72 -37.58
CA ARG A 436 16.46 17.92 -37.63
C ARG A 436 15.31 18.57 -36.86
N LEU A 437 15.61 19.54 -36.00
CA LEU A 437 14.60 20.32 -35.29
C LEU A 437 14.28 21.60 -36.07
N THR A 438 13.63 21.43 -37.21
CA THR A 438 13.42 22.50 -38.19
C THR A 438 12.54 23.64 -37.66
N GLY A 439 11.75 23.39 -36.62
CA GLY A 439 10.77 24.34 -36.10
C GLY A 439 9.62 24.61 -37.06
N SER A 440 9.44 23.75 -38.08
CA SER A 440 8.29 23.79 -39.00
C SER A 440 6.95 23.62 -38.26
N SER A 441 6.98 22.93 -37.12
CA SER A 441 5.86 22.76 -36.21
C SER A 441 6.30 22.91 -34.75
N HIS A 442 5.34 22.97 -33.84
CA HIS A 442 5.64 22.92 -32.40
C HIS A 442 6.19 21.56 -31.94
N LEU A 443 6.08 20.50 -32.76
CA LEU A 443 6.55 19.16 -32.41
C LEU A 443 8.07 19.03 -32.53
N ASP A 444 8.66 19.64 -33.56
CA ASP A 444 10.06 19.50 -33.98
C ASP A 444 10.89 20.76 -33.69
N CYS A 445 10.58 21.54 -32.66
CA CYS A 445 11.41 22.64 -32.20
C CYS A 445 12.29 22.26 -31.00
N SER A 446 13.40 22.95 -30.79
CA SER A 446 14.22 22.78 -29.59
C SER A 446 13.42 23.03 -28.31
N ILE A 447 13.76 22.34 -27.22
CA ILE A 447 13.10 22.50 -25.93
C ILE A 447 13.73 23.68 -25.19
N SER A 448 12.95 24.75 -24.97
CA SER A 448 13.45 25.93 -24.26
C SER A 448 13.48 25.72 -22.75
N THR A 449 14.35 26.45 -22.06
CA THR A 449 14.41 26.42 -20.59
C THR A 449 13.11 26.92 -19.96
N GLU A 450 12.44 27.90 -20.58
CA GLU A 450 11.15 28.44 -20.15
C GLU A 450 10.02 27.40 -20.29
N GLU A 451 10.01 26.64 -21.39
CA GLU A 451 9.06 25.54 -21.59
C GLU A 451 9.25 24.45 -20.53
N LEU A 452 10.52 24.06 -20.27
CA LEU A 452 10.86 23.09 -19.24
C LEU A 452 10.47 23.61 -17.84
N ARG A 453 10.75 24.87 -17.51
CA ARG A 453 10.33 25.49 -16.24
C ARG A 453 8.81 25.51 -16.09
N ALA A 454 8.07 25.78 -17.17
CA ALA A 454 6.61 25.71 -17.16
C ALA A 454 6.10 24.27 -16.95
N ALA A 455 6.78 23.27 -17.53
CA ALA A 455 6.49 21.85 -17.32
C ALA A 455 6.71 21.45 -15.84
N VAL A 456 7.79 21.91 -15.21
CA VAL A 456 8.07 21.68 -13.78
C VAL A 456 7.01 22.35 -12.91
N SER A 457 6.68 23.62 -13.17
CA SER A 457 5.73 24.41 -12.38
C SER A 457 4.32 23.80 -12.39
N SER A 458 3.85 23.39 -13.58
CA SER A 458 2.52 22.79 -13.77
C SER A 458 2.42 21.32 -13.33
N ALA A 459 3.53 20.63 -13.06
CA ALA A 459 3.50 19.24 -12.63
C ALA A 459 2.84 19.06 -11.25
N LYS A 460 2.19 17.92 -11.01
CA LYS A 460 1.77 17.54 -9.66
C LYS A 460 2.97 16.98 -8.88
N GLU A 461 3.00 17.19 -7.57
CA GLU A 461 4.03 16.56 -6.73
C GLU A 461 3.82 15.04 -6.71
N THR A 462 4.78 14.28 -7.24
CA THR A 462 4.76 12.81 -7.23
C THR A 462 5.98 12.27 -6.52
N SER A 463 5.88 11.04 -5.99
CA SER A 463 7.03 10.33 -5.45
C SER A 463 8.12 10.19 -6.53
N PRO A 464 9.40 10.47 -6.19
CA PRO A 464 10.49 10.36 -7.15
C PRO A 464 10.83 8.91 -7.49
N GLY A 465 11.55 8.73 -8.61
CA GLY A 465 12.16 7.48 -9.02
C GLY A 465 13.36 7.08 -8.16
N SER A 466 14.29 6.34 -8.76
CA SER A 466 15.51 5.85 -8.12
C SER A 466 16.51 6.96 -7.77
N SER A 467 16.55 8.06 -8.54
CA SER A 467 17.45 9.19 -8.27
C SER A 467 17.12 9.93 -6.96
N GLY A 468 15.84 9.89 -6.53
CA GLY A 468 15.33 10.68 -5.42
C GLY A 468 15.04 12.15 -5.77
N ILE A 469 15.26 12.59 -7.01
CA ILE A 469 15.00 13.96 -7.46
C ILE A 469 13.49 14.15 -7.66
N GLY A 470 12.87 14.97 -6.81
CA GLY A 470 11.44 15.29 -6.85
C GLY A 470 11.14 16.63 -7.53
N LYS A 471 9.86 16.92 -7.78
CA LYS A 471 9.41 18.21 -8.36
C LYS A 471 9.92 19.38 -7.52
N THR A 472 9.84 19.30 -6.21
CA THR A 472 10.29 20.37 -5.31
C THR A 472 11.77 20.73 -5.51
N ILE A 473 12.63 19.75 -5.78
CA ILE A 473 14.06 19.98 -6.06
C ILE A 473 14.20 20.70 -7.41
N LEU A 474 13.52 20.21 -8.45
CA LEU A 474 13.54 20.84 -9.78
C LEU A 474 13.05 22.29 -9.78
N MET A 475 12.05 22.61 -8.96
CA MET A 475 11.52 23.97 -8.78
C MET A 475 12.56 24.96 -8.23
N HIS A 476 13.53 24.47 -7.45
CA HIS A 476 14.55 25.31 -6.81
C HIS A 476 15.92 25.17 -7.46
N LEU A 477 16.03 24.47 -8.60
CA LEU A 477 17.29 24.47 -9.36
C LEU A 477 17.58 25.87 -9.92
N PRO A 478 18.85 26.30 -9.94
CA PRO A 478 19.23 27.53 -10.62
C PRO A 478 18.95 27.44 -12.12
N ARG A 479 18.79 28.58 -12.78
CA ARG A 479 18.46 28.65 -14.22
C ARG A 479 19.47 27.88 -15.08
N ILE A 480 20.75 27.97 -14.74
CA ILE A 480 21.85 27.30 -15.46
C ILE A 480 21.67 25.78 -15.43
N ALA A 481 21.40 25.19 -14.26
CA ALA A 481 21.15 23.74 -14.15
C ALA A 481 19.92 23.28 -14.95
N LEU A 482 18.85 24.08 -15.00
CA LEU A 482 17.68 23.78 -15.84
C LEU A 482 17.99 23.94 -17.34
N GLN A 483 18.81 24.92 -17.70
CA GLN A 483 19.22 25.15 -19.08
C GLN A 483 20.03 23.96 -19.63
N ARG A 484 20.98 23.44 -18.84
CA ARG A 484 21.72 22.22 -19.18
C ARG A 484 20.78 21.04 -19.44
N LEU A 485 19.78 20.84 -18.58
CA LEU A 485 18.78 19.78 -18.79
C LEU A 485 17.97 19.99 -20.07
N SER A 486 17.60 21.24 -20.41
CA SER A 486 16.90 21.53 -21.67
C SER A 486 17.77 21.28 -22.92
N HIS A 487 19.08 21.50 -22.84
CA HIS A 487 19.99 21.16 -23.95
C HIS A 487 20.09 19.63 -24.14
N ILE A 488 20.25 18.87 -23.04
CA ILE A 488 20.24 17.40 -23.07
C ILE A 488 18.93 16.88 -23.69
N PHE A 489 17.79 17.42 -23.27
CA PHE A 489 16.49 17.05 -23.82
C PHE A 489 16.31 17.43 -25.29
N SER A 490 16.89 18.55 -25.72
CA SER A 490 16.84 18.95 -27.14
C SER A 490 17.72 18.05 -28.01
N ALA A 491 18.91 17.69 -27.55
CA ALA A 491 19.77 16.71 -28.20
C ALA A 491 19.08 15.35 -28.33
N ALA A 492 18.51 14.86 -27.22
CA ALA A 492 17.71 13.64 -27.18
C ALA A 492 16.54 13.66 -28.17
N LEU A 493 15.77 14.76 -28.20
CA LEU A 493 14.68 14.95 -29.16
C LEU A 493 15.19 14.93 -30.60
N SER A 494 16.29 15.62 -30.91
CA SER A 494 16.86 15.69 -32.27
C SER A 494 17.41 14.35 -32.79
N ALA A 495 17.86 13.49 -31.87
CA ALA A 495 18.27 12.12 -32.18
C ALA A 495 17.07 11.16 -32.26
N GLY A 496 15.89 11.58 -31.81
CA GLY A 496 14.74 10.68 -31.64
C GLY A 496 14.99 9.61 -30.58
N TYR A 497 15.72 9.98 -29.52
CA TYR A 497 16.20 9.09 -28.48
C TYR A 497 15.66 9.47 -27.11
N PHE A 498 15.12 8.51 -26.37
CA PHE A 498 14.71 8.69 -24.98
C PHE A 498 15.81 8.15 -24.06
N PRO A 499 16.48 8.99 -23.25
CA PRO A 499 17.65 8.58 -22.47
C PRO A 499 17.42 7.35 -21.58
N ASP A 500 18.38 6.42 -21.55
CA ASP A 500 18.20 5.11 -20.89
C ASP A 500 18.11 5.26 -19.37
N GLY A 501 18.83 6.23 -18.80
CA GLY A 501 18.72 6.61 -17.38
C GLY A 501 17.30 7.01 -16.95
N LEU A 502 16.39 7.30 -17.89
CA LEU A 502 15.00 7.68 -17.65
C LEU A 502 13.99 6.55 -17.96
N LYS A 503 14.43 5.44 -18.56
CA LYS A 503 13.56 4.30 -18.95
C LYS A 503 13.22 3.38 -17.77
N GLY A 504 14.08 3.29 -16.76
CA GLY A 504 13.91 2.43 -15.59
C GLY A 504 12.74 2.82 -14.66
N ALA A 505 12.03 1.82 -14.13
CA ALA A 505 10.94 2.00 -13.17
C ALA A 505 11.19 1.27 -11.85
N VAL A 506 10.84 1.91 -10.72
CA VAL A 506 10.72 1.22 -9.42
C VAL A 506 9.25 0.92 -9.15
N MET A 507 8.86 -0.35 -9.25
CA MET A 507 7.49 -0.79 -9.08
C MET A 507 7.14 -0.97 -7.60
N ARG A 508 6.09 -0.28 -7.15
CA ARG A 508 5.52 -0.42 -5.80
C ARG A 508 4.07 -0.87 -5.85
N PHE A 509 3.68 -1.69 -4.88
CA PHE A 509 2.35 -2.26 -4.83
C PHE A 509 1.46 -1.58 -3.80
N ILE A 510 0.32 -1.04 -4.24
CA ILE A 510 -0.68 -0.42 -3.37
C ILE A 510 -1.92 -1.34 -3.27
N PRO A 511 -2.35 -1.75 -2.07
CA PRO A 511 -3.52 -2.61 -1.92
C PRO A 511 -4.80 -1.88 -2.34
N LYS A 512 -5.68 -2.59 -3.06
CA LYS A 512 -7.03 -2.14 -3.43
C LYS A 512 -7.86 -2.00 -2.15
N ALA A 513 -8.60 -0.90 -2.05
CA ALA A 513 -9.45 -0.65 -0.89
C ALA A 513 -10.53 -1.73 -0.75
N GLY A 514 -10.80 -2.16 0.48
CA GLY A 514 -11.84 -3.16 0.79
C GLY A 514 -11.51 -4.61 0.40
N LYS A 515 -10.33 -4.87 -0.19
CA LYS A 515 -9.91 -6.22 -0.57
C LYS A 515 -8.87 -6.80 0.40
N SER A 516 -8.83 -8.12 0.51
CA SER A 516 -7.85 -8.82 1.35
C SER A 516 -6.43 -8.47 0.91
N PRO A 517 -5.58 -7.99 1.83
CA PRO A 517 -4.29 -7.44 1.46
C PRO A 517 -3.20 -8.54 1.47
N ASN A 518 -3.57 -9.79 1.74
CA ASN A 518 -2.69 -10.96 1.66
C ASN A 518 -2.66 -11.59 0.25
N GLN A 519 -3.51 -11.13 -0.67
CA GLN A 519 -3.64 -11.66 -2.01
C GLN A 519 -2.92 -10.76 -3.02
N PRO A 520 -1.90 -11.23 -3.76
CA PRO A 520 -1.15 -10.42 -4.73
C PRO A 520 -2.04 -9.74 -5.79
N ALA A 521 -3.08 -10.43 -6.27
CA ALA A 521 -4.04 -9.90 -7.26
C ALA A 521 -4.83 -8.66 -6.77
N ASN A 522 -4.86 -8.44 -5.45
CA ASN A 522 -5.53 -7.30 -4.83
C ASN A 522 -4.65 -6.05 -4.75
N TYR A 523 -3.48 -6.04 -5.38
CA TYR A 523 -2.63 -4.86 -5.48
C TYR A 523 -2.70 -4.19 -6.84
N ARG A 524 -2.35 -2.90 -6.86
CA ARG A 524 -2.06 -2.15 -8.08
C ARG A 524 -0.56 -1.91 -8.16
N PRO A 525 0.10 -2.20 -9.28
CA PRO A 525 1.47 -1.76 -9.51
C PRO A 525 1.45 -0.22 -9.65
N ILE A 526 2.50 0.44 -9.21
CA ILE A 526 2.74 1.86 -9.47
C ILE A 526 4.20 1.98 -9.86
N SER A 527 4.45 2.48 -11.07
CA SER A 527 5.79 2.69 -11.58
C SER A 527 6.30 4.06 -11.13
N LEU A 528 7.27 4.05 -10.22
CA LEU A 528 8.01 5.26 -9.86
C LEU A 528 9.10 5.48 -10.90
N LEU A 529 8.82 6.40 -11.83
CA LEU A 529 9.75 6.85 -12.87
C LEU A 529 10.53 8.09 -12.40
N GLU A 530 11.66 8.36 -13.07
CA GLU A 530 12.45 9.56 -12.86
C GLU A 530 11.65 10.82 -13.17
N VAL A 531 11.60 11.76 -12.21
CA VAL A 531 10.86 13.01 -12.37
C VAL A 531 11.41 13.89 -13.49
N PRO A 532 12.74 13.98 -13.73
CA PRO A 532 13.28 14.62 -14.93
C PRO A 532 12.72 14.03 -16.23
N GLY A 533 12.64 12.70 -16.36
CA GLY A 533 12.02 12.04 -17.52
C GLY A 533 10.55 12.41 -17.69
N LYS A 534 9.80 12.49 -16.59
CA LYS A 534 8.42 13.01 -16.61
C LYS A 534 8.30 14.47 -17.06
N MET A 535 9.38 15.25 -17.03
CA MET A 535 9.39 16.61 -17.58
C MET A 535 9.53 16.57 -19.10
N LEU A 536 10.47 15.77 -19.62
CA LEU A 536 10.59 15.51 -21.07
C LEU A 536 9.27 14.98 -21.64
N GLU A 537 8.69 13.95 -21.01
CA GLU A 537 7.39 13.41 -21.37
C GLU A 537 6.27 14.47 -21.39
N ARG A 538 6.31 15.43 -20.46
CA ARG A 538 5.28 16.48 -20.36
C ARG A 538 5.43 17.53 -21.45
N VAL A 539 6.67 17.89 -21.80
CA VAL A 539 6.97 18.80 -22.91
C VAL A 539 6.49 18.16 -24.22
N VAL A 540 6.99 16.96 -24.53
CA VAL A 540 6.62 16.21 -25.74
C VAL A 540 5.12 15.93 -25.77
N GLY A 541 4.53 15.49 -24.66
CA GLY A 541 3.10 15.22 -24.57
C GLY A 541 2.23 16.47 -24.74
N ARG A 542 2.68 17.65 -24.32
CA ARG A 542 1.92 18.89 -24.57
C ARG A 542 1.88 19.19 -26.06
N ARG A 543 3.03 19.10 -26.74
CA ARG A 543 3.16 19.34 -28.19
C ARG A 543 2.35 18.31 -28.99
N LEU A 544 2.50 17.02 -28.65
CA LEU A 544 1.76 15.92 -29.27
C LEU A 544 0.24 16.07 -29.12
N ARG A 545 -0.23 16.45 -27.93
CA ARG A 545 -1.68 16.64 -27.70
C ARG A 545 -2.27 17.72 -28.62
N ALA A 546 -1.59 18.85 -28.78
CA ALA A 546 -2.06 19.93 -29.63
C ALA A 546 -2.26 19.43 -31.06
N HIS A 547 -1.24 18.75 -31.61
CA HIS A 547 -1.31 18.15 -32.94
C HIS A 547 -2.43 17.11 -33.08
N LEU A 548 -2.61 16.23 -32.09
CA LEU A 548 -3.64 15.17 -32.15
C LEU A 548 -5.07 15.74 -32.09
N GLU A 549 -5.32 16.78 -31.29
CA GLU A 549 -6.63 17.43 -31.23
C GLU A 549 -6.93 18.26 -32.50
N GLU A 550 -5.94 19.00 -33.00
CA GLU A 550 -6.05 19.79 -34.24
C GLU A 550 -6.32 18.90 -35.46
N GLY A 551 -5.58 17.79 -35.58
CA GLY A 551 -5.75 16.81 -36.66
C GLY A 551 -6.95 15.87 -36.49
N ARG A 552 -7.75 16.01 -35.43
CA ARG A 552 -8.90 15.13 -35.10
C ARG A 552 -8.56 13.63 -35.08
N TRP A 553 -7.35 13.29 -34.63
CA TRP A 553 -6.85 11.93 -34.59
C TRP A 553 -7.48 11.05 -33.50
N PHE A 554 -8.13 11.67 -32.50
CA PHE A 554 -8.81 10.93 -31.43
C PHE A 554 -10.20 10.46 -31.83
N ASN A 555 -10.53 9.24 -31.41
CA ASN A 555 -11.90 8.72 -31.49
C ASN A 555 -12.89 9.67 -30.79
N MET A 556 -14.00 9.99 -31.46
CA MET A 556 -15.05 10.86 -30.91
C MET A 556 -15.82 10.20 -29.76
N ALA A 557 -15.86 8.87 -29.69
CA ALA A 557 -16.42 8.11 -28.58
C ALA A 557 -15.51 8.08 -27.33
N GLN A 558 -14.24 8.50 -27.45
CA GLN A 558 -13.31 8.55 -26.32
C GLN A 558 -13.51 9.84 -25.51
N TYR A 559 -13.82 9.70 -24.22
CA TYR A 559 -13.94 10.78 -23.25
C TYR A 559 -12.79 10.79 -22.25
N GLY A 560 -12.15 9.63 -22.02
CA GLY A 560 -11.00 9.51 -21.13
C GLY A 560 -9.78 10.24 -21.70
N PHE A 561 -9.04 10.90 -20.80
CA PHE A 561 -7.77 11.59 -21.10
C PHE A 561 -7.82 12.70 -22.16
N ARG A 562 -9.01 13.14 -22.56
CA ARG A 562 -9.21 14.26 -23.49
C ARG A 562 -9.51 15.57 -22.75
N GLN A 563 -9.04 16.68 -23.30
CA GLN A 563 -9.30 17.99 -22.73
C GLN A 563 -10.77 18.38 -22.90
N GLY A 564 -11.37 18.97 -21.86
CA GLY A 564 -12.78 19.38 -21.89
C GLY A 564 -13.79 18.22 -21.81
N ARG A 565 -13.34 16.97 -21.70
CA ARG A 565 -14.19 15.79 -21.55
C ARG A 565 -14.01 15.16 -20.16
N GLY A 566 -15.12 14.81 -19.52
CA GLY A 566 -15.13 14.24 -18.19
C GLY A 566 -16.13 13.11 -18.07
N THR A 567 -16.09 12.40 -16.94
CA THR A 567 -17.00 11.29 -16.65
C THR A 567 -18.47 11.71 -16.70
N ALA A 568 -18.79 12.94 -16.29
CA ALA A 568 -20.15 13.47 -16.35
C ALA A 568 -20.68 13.55 -17.79
N HIS A 569 -19.85 13.98 -18.76
CA HIS A 569 -20.24 14.03 -20.17
C HIS A 569 -20.47 12.61 -20.71
N ALA A 570 -19.55 11.68 -20.44
CA ALA A 570 -19.68 10.29 -20.86
C ALA A 570 -20.99 9.65 -20.35
N ILE A 571 -21.29 9.84 -19.05
CA ILE A 571 -22.54 9.35 -18.45
C ILE A 571 -23.76 10.01 -19.07
N ALA A 572 -23.76 11.34 -19.20
CA ALA A 572 -24.89 12.10 -19.74
C ALA A 572 -25.28 11.59 -21.13
N VAL A 573 -24.31 11.50 -22.05
CA VAL A 573 -24.54 11.04 -23.43
C VAL A 573 -25.08 9.61 -23.43
N ALA A 574 -24.48 8.69 -22.67
CA ALA A 574 -24.99 7.32 -22.58
C ALA A 574 -26.43 7.24 -22.06
N THR A 575 -26.75 8.00 -20.99
CA THR A 575 -28.09 8.00 -20.39
C THR A 575 -29.14 8.67 -21.28
N GLU A 576 -28.78 9.73 -21.99
CA GLU A 576 -29.68 10.46 -22.88
C GLU A 576 -30.01 9.63 -24.12
N THR A 577 -29.01 8.98 -24.73
CA THR A 577 -29.23 8.04 -25.84
C THR A 577 -30.16 6.89 -25.42
N LEU A 578 -29.97 6.34 -24.21
CA LEU A 578 -30.88 5.33 -23.67
C LEU A 578 -32.31 5.86 -23.50
N ALA A 579 -32.46 7.07 -22.96
CA ALA A 579 -33.77 7.68 -22.71
C ALA A 579 -34.53 7.99 -24.01
N ILE A 580 -33.85 8.54 -25.02
CA ILE A 580 -34.42 8.86 -26.34
C ILE A 580 -35.00 7.59 -26.98
N HIS A 581 -34.18 6.53 -27.11
CA HIS A 581 -34.64 5.31 -27.75
C HIS A 581 -35.71 4.57 -26.94
N GLN A 582 -35.69 4.68 -25.61
CA GLN A 582 -36.79 4.17 -24.79
C GLN A 582 -38.09 4.94 -25.04
N ALA A 583 -38.03 6.26 -25.17
CA ALA A 583 -39.20 7.10 -25.47
C ALA A 583 -39.79 6.81 -26.86
N GLU A 584 -38.94 6.47 -27.83
CA GLU A 584 -39.34 6.02 -29.18
C GLU A 584 -39.91 4.58 -29.20
N GLY A 585 -39.95 3.89 -28.05
CA GLY A 585 -40.45 2.53 -27.94
C GLY A 585 -39.49 1.47 -28.49
N HIS A 586 -38.23 1.82 -28.74
CA HIS A 586 -37.17 0.90 -29.15
C HIS A 586 -36.71 0.03 -27.98
N ARG A 587 -36.12 -1.13 -28.29
CA ARG A 587 -35.45 -1.97 -27.29
C ARG A 587 -33.96 -1.65 -27.27
N CYS A 588 -33.39 -1.59 -26.08
CA CYS A 588 -31.97 -1.28 -25.88
C CYS A 588 -31.27 -2.30 -24.99
N ASN A 589 -29.99 -2.54 -25.27
CA ASN A 589 -29.05 -3.26 -24.41
C ASN A 589 -27.90 -2.32 -24.07
N LEU A 590 -27.44 -2.36 -22.83
CA LEU A 590 -26.20 -1.72 -22.39
C LEU A 590 -25.14 -2.80 -22.19
N VAL A 591 -24.09 -2.76 -23.01
CA VAL A 591 -22.92 -3.66 -22.89
C VAL A 591 -21.82 -2.90 -22.17
N LEU A 592 -21.32 -3.46 -21.07
CA LEU A 592 -20.23 -2.90 -20.27
C LEU A 592 -19.01 -3.81 -20.41
N ARG A 593 -17.94 -3.30 -21.02
CA ARG A 593 -16.65 -3.97 -21.19
C ARG A 593 -15.59 -3.28 -20.33
N ASP A 594 -14.74 -4.09 -19.71
CA ASP A 594 -13.56 -3.65 -18.96
C ASP A 594 -12.36 -4.44 -19.50
N VAL A 595 -11.26 -3.76 -19.80
CA VAL A 595 -10.05 -4.42 -20.31
C VAL A 595 -9.19 -4.93 -19.16
N SER A 596 -8.79 -6.19 -19.24
CA SER A 596 -7.89 -6.82 -18.27
C SER A 596 -6.49 -6.22 -18.35
N LYS A 597 -6.11 -5.44 -17.32
CA LYS A 597 -4.77 -4.85 -17.19
C LYS A 597 -4.40 -3.98 -18.40
N ALA A 598 -5.33 -3.11 -18.82
CA ALA A 598 -5.27 -2.33 -20.04
C ALA A 598 -3.93 -1.63 -20.32
N PHE A 599 -3.39 -0.91 -19.34
CA PHE A 599 -2.11 -0.22 -19.47
C PHE A 599 -0.92 -1.19 -19.47
N ASP A 600 -1.00 -2.30 -18.74
CA ASP A 600 0.12 -3.23 -18.55
C ASP A 600 0.28 -4.22 -19.71
N ARG A 601 -0.69 -4.30 -20.63
CA ARG A 601 -0.71 -5.26 -21.77
C ARG A 601 -0.80 -4.60 -23.15
N VAL A 602 -0.52 -3.31 -23.26
CA VAL A 602 -0.45 -2.64 -24.57
C VAL A 602 0.65 -3.29 -25.42
N TRP A 603 0.30 -3.74 -26.63
CA TRP A 603 1.27 -4.34 -27.54
C TRP A 603 2.20 -3.29 -28.13
N HIS A 604 3.50 -3.40 -27.87
CA HIS A 604 4.49 -2.39 -28.28
C HIS A 604 4.57 -2.26 -29.79
N MET A 605 4.66 -3.37 -30.53
CA MET A 605 4.73 -3.31 -32.00
C MET A 605 3.43 -2.74 -32.60
N GLY A 606 2.27 -3.14 -32.09
CA GLY A 606 0.98 -2.57 -32.52
C GLY A 606 0.87 -1.07 -32.21
N LEU A 607 1.38 -0.60 -31.08
CA LEU A 607 1.42 0.82 -30.75
C LEU A 607 2.42 1.58 -31.64
N LYS A 608 3.63 1.06 -31.86
CA LYS A 608 4.61 1.65 -32.78
C LYS A 608 4.02 1.77 -34.18
N TYR A 609 3.38 0.72 -34.68
CA TYR A 609 2.64 0.74 -35.95
C TYR A 609 1.65 1.91 -35.98
N LYS A 610 0.79 2.06 -34.97
CA LYS A 610 -0.20 3.16 -34.91
C LYS A 610 0.44 4.55 -34.79
N ILE A 611 1.62 4.67 -34.18
CA ILE A 611 2.39 5.93 -34.13
C ILE A 611 2.91 6.29 -35.53
N LEU A 612 3.44 5.33 -36.29
CA LEU A 612 3.93 5.57 -37.66
C LEU A 612 2.83 6.03 -38.62
N GLN A 613 1.56 5.73 -38.30
CA GLN A 613 0.36 6.15 -39.03
C GLN A 613 -0.17 7.53 -38.61
N LEU A 614 0.52 8.24 -37.71
CA LEU A 614 0.21 9.64 -37.35
C LEU A 614 0.99 10.66 -38.18
N GLU A 615 1.97 10.21 -38.97
CA GLU A 615 2.80 11.07 -39.82
C GLU A 615 3.47 12.21 -39.02
N LEU A 616 3.96 11.88 -37.83
CA LEU A 616 4.66 12.83 -36.97
C LEU A 616 6.03 13.18 -37.58
N PRO A 617 6.62 14.35 -37.21
CA PRO A 617 8.00 14.63 -37.57
C PRO A 617 8.95 13.52 -37.10
N ASP A 618 9.91 13.16 -37.95
CA ASP A 618 10.84 12.03 -37.76
C ASP A 618 11.48 11.97 -36.35
N PRO A 619 11.97 13.07 -35.75
CA PRO A 619 12.57 13.02 -34.42
C PRO A 619 11.55 12.67 -33.31
N VAL A 620 10.30 13.12 -33.43
CA VAL A 620 9.25 12.83 -32.44
C VAL A 620 8.77 11.40 -32.56
N GLU A 621 8.59 10.92 -33.79
CA GLU A 621 8.20 9.54 -34.08
C GLU A 621 9.19 8.55 -33.47
N ARG A 622 10.48 8.69 -33.79
CA ARG A 622 11.57 7.88 -33.23
C ARG A 622 11.60 7.94 -31.71
N LEU A 623 11.49 9.15 -31.13
CA LEU A 623 11.50 9.33 -29.67
C LEU A 623 10.37 8.54 -28.99
N LEU A 624 9.16 8.54 -29.55
CA LEU A 624 8.02 7.81 -28.99
C LEU A 624 8.19 6.30 -29.14
N CYS A 625 8.79 5.83 -30.24
CA CYS A 625 9.10 4.42 -30.44
C CYS A 625 10.22 3.93 -29.50
N ASP A 626 11.28 4.73 -29.34
CA ASP A 626 12.38 4.44 -28.42
C ASP A 626 11.96 4.53 -26.94
N TYR A 627 11.05 5.45 -26.61
CA TYR A 627 10.44 5.55 -25.28
C TYR A 627 9.81 4.21 -24.81
N LEU A 628 9.30 3.40 -25.73
CA LEU A 628 8.72 2.08 -25.45
C LEU A 628 9.77 0.97 -25.40
N ALA A 629 10.90 1.13 -26.09
CA ALA A 629 11.95 0.11 -26.20
C ALA A 629 12.77 -0.05 -24.91
N ASP A 630 13.29 -1.27 -24.70
CA ASP A 630 14.28 -1.63 -23.67
C ASP A 630 13.96 -1.15 -22.24
N ARG A 631 12.67 -1.03 -21.94
CA ARG A 631 12.24 -0.61 -20.60
C ARG A 631 12.41 -1.73 -19.60
N THR A 632 12.84 -1.35 -18.40
CA THR A 632 13.00 -2.29 -17.28
C THR A 632 12.27 -1.79 -16.03
N ALA A 633 11.86 -2.73 -15.19
CA ALA A 633 11.31 -2.45 -13.87
C ALA A 633 12.02 -3.26 -12.78
N ARG A 634 12.08 -2.71 -11.57
CA ARG A 634 12.51 -3.40 -10.35
C ARG A 634 11.38 -3.38 -9.32
N VAL A 635 11.03 -4.52 -8.74
CA VAL A 635 10.07 -4.55 -7.64
C VAL A 635 10.72 -4.10 -6.34
N LYS A 636 10.03 -3.23 -5.59
CA LYS A 636 10.44 -2.81 -4.25
C LYS A 636 9.36 -3.12 -3.20
N VAL A 637 9.69 -4.03 -2.28
CA VAL A 637 8.86 -4.38 -1.12
C VAL A 637 9.63 -4.02 0.15
N GLY A 638 9.05 -3.14 0.98
CA GLY A 638 9.68 -2.69 2.21
C GLY A 638 11.08 -2.10 1.95
N ALA A 639 12.12 -2.74 2.50
CA ALA A 639 13.52 -2.36 2.28
C ALA A 639 14.20 -3.12 1.14
N HIS A 640 13.62 -4.23 0.67
CA HIS A 640 14.21 -5.05 -0.39
C HIS A 640 13.85 -4.50 -1.78
N THR A 641 14.82 -4.50 -2.69
CA THR A 641 14.62 -4.17 -4.11
C THR A 641 15.19 -5.32 -4.92
N GLY A 642 14.37 -5.89 -5.79
CA GLY A 642 14.75 -7.01 -6.63
C GLY A 642 15.65 -6.64 -7.81
N PRO A 643 16.10 -7.65 -8.57
CA PRO A 643 16.76 -7.45 -9.85
C PRO A 643 15.81 -6.78 -10.86
N PRO A 644 16.34 -6.14 -11.91
CA PRO A 644 15.53 -5.62 -13.00
C PRO A 644 14.98 -6.76 -13.85
N PHE A 645 13.76 -6.60 -14.37
CA PHE A 645 13.16 -7.43 -15.42
C PHE A 645 12.66 -6.54 -16.56
N ARG A 646 12.54 -7.10 -17.77
CA ARG A 646 12.14 -6.38 -18.98
C ARG A 646 10.63 -6.17 -19.04
N LEU A 647 10.21 -5.05 -19.64
CA LEU A 647 8.81 -4.73 -19.91
C LEU A 647 8.58 -4.81 -21.43
N GLU A 648 8.20 -5.98 -21.94
CA GLU A 648 7.98 -6.22 -23.38
C GLU A 648 6.62 -5.70 -23.85
N MET A 649 5.68 -5.58 -22.92
CA MET A 649 4.33 -5.08 -23.14
C MET A 649 4.02 -3.92 -22.19
N GLY A 650 2.96 -3.19 -22.50
CA GLY A 650 2.39 -2.16 -21.64
C GLY A 650 3.06 -0.80 -21.73
N VAL A 651 2.37 0.21 -21.21
CA VAL A 651 2.87 1.56 -21.04
C VAL A 651 2.95 1.88 -19.54
N PRO A 652 4.00 2.54 -19.04
CA PRO A 652 4.24 2.67 -17.60
C PRO A 652 3.09 3.34 -16.84
N GLN A 653 2.55 2.68 -15.81
CA GLN A 653 1.52 3.27 -14.95
C GLN A 653 2.11 4.35 -14.04
N GLY A 654 1.84 5.62 -14.35
CA GLY A 654 2.40 6.79 -13.65
C GLY A 654 3.30 7.68 -14.51
N SER A 655 3.50 7.32 -15.78
CA SER A 655 4.03 8.19 -16.83
C SER A 655 3.02 9.26 -17.25
N VAL A 656 3.53 10.36 -17.82
CA VAL A 656 2.73 11.46 -18.38
C VAL A 656 2.24 11.13 -19.79
N LEU A 657 3.04 10.42 -20.59
CA LEU A 657 2.70 10.02 -21.96
C LEU A 657 1.76 8.80 -22.02
N SER A 658 1.83 7.87 -21.07
CA SER A 658 1.07 6.61 -21.11
C SER A 658 -0.43 6.76 -21.41
N PRO A 659 -1.19 7.70 -20.80
CA PRO A 659 -2.62 7.86 -21.12
C PRO A 659 -2.88 8.30 -22.57
N MET A 660 -1.98 9.12 -23.12
CA MET A 660 -2.08 9.60 -24.50
C MET A 660 -1.73 8.50 -25.49
N LEU A 661 -0.65 7.75 -25.22
CA LEU A 661 -0.27 6.59 -26.02
C LEU A 661 -1.35 5.52 -26.00
N TYR A 662 -2.03 5.32 -24.86
CA TYR A 662 -3.19 4.42 -24.80
C TYR A 662 -4.36 4.94 -25.66
N ALA A 663 -4.63 6.24 -25.67
CA ALA A 663 -5.66 6.82 -26.53
C ALA A 663 -5.31 6.71 -28.03
N VAL A 664 -4.02 6.82 -28.40
CA VAL A 664 -3.54 6.53 -29.76
C VAL A 664 -3.71 5.04 -30.08
N TYR A 665 -3.41 4.16 -29.11
CA TYR A 665 -3.55 2.72 -29.27
C TYR A 665 -4.98 2.27 -29.55
N THR A 666 -5.97 2.97 -28.98
CA THR A 666 -7.40 2.65 -29.14
C THR A 666 -8.14 3.59 -30.08
N ARG A 667 -7.42 4.41 -30.88
CA ARG A 667 -8.03 5.44 -31.74
C ARG A 667 -9.00 4.87 -32.78
N ASP A 668 -8.69 3.69 -33.29
CA ASP A 668 -9.40 2.92 -34.31
C ASP A 668 -10.37 1.90 -33.70
N TYR A 669 -10.73 2.05 -32.42
CA TYR A 669 -11.76 1.24 -31.80
C TYR A 669 -13.06 1.34 -32.62
N PRO A 670 -13.70 0.21 -32.98
CA PRO A 670 -14.78 0.19 -33.94
C PRO A 670 -16.02 0.96 -33.43
N ASP A 671 -16.61 1.79 -34.28
CA ASP A 671 -17.90 2.43 -34.00
C ASP A 671 -19.02 1.39 -33.93
N ALA A 672 -20.03 1.62 -33.07
CA ALA A 672 -21.20 0.75 -32.99
C ALA A 672 -22.05 0.88 -34.26
N TRP A 673 -22.44 -0.25 -34.89
CA TRP A 673 -23.27 -0.21 -36.10
C TRP A 673 -24.71 0.23 -35.82
N HIS A 674 -25.26 -0.18 -34.68
CA HIS A 674 -26.64 0.09 -34.29
C HIS A 674 -26.71 0.60 -32.86
N GLY A 675 -25.89 1.60 -32.56
CA GLY A 675 -25.73 2.10 -31.21
C GLY A 675 -24.76 3.25 -31.08
N LEU A 676 -24.40 3.51 -29.82
CA LEU A 676 -23.40 4.47 -29.42
C LEU A 676 -22.36 3.79 -28.55
N ASN A 677 -21.08 4.01 -28.86
CA ASN A 677 -19.98 3.69 -27.95
C ASN A 677 -19.64 4.92 -27.12
N VAL A 678 -19.44 4.70 -25.82
CA VAL A 678 -18.89 5.68 -24.89
C VAL A 678 -17.70 5.03 -24.19
N GLN A 679 -16.51 5.56 -24.47
CA GLN A 679 -15.26 5.06 -23.92
C GLN A 679 -14.72 6.05 -22.90
N TYR A 680 -14.22 5.56 -21.78
CA TYR A 680 -13.47 6.35 -20.82
C TYR A 680 -12.22 5.57 -20.41
N ALA A 681 -11.09 5.90 -21.04
CA ALA A 681 -9.87 5.11 -20.91
C ALA A 681 -10.11 3.67 -21.41
N ASP A 682 -9.98 2.68 -20.53
CA ASP A 682 -10.18 1.25 -20.76
C ASP A 682 -11.62 0.77 -20.55
N ASP A 683 -12.49 1.59 -19.93
CA ASP A 683 -13.91 1.28 -19.76
C ASP A 683 -14.66 1.60 -21.06
N VAL A 684 -15.37 0.61 -21.61
CA VAL A 684 -16.22 0.81 -22.80
C VAL A 684 -17.66 0.46 -22.48
N SER A 685 -18.55 1.42 -22.71
CA SER A 685 -20.00 1.25 -22.61
C SER A 685 -20.62 1.35 -24.00
N GLN A 686 -21.37 0.33 -24.41
CA GLN A 686 -22.06 0.30 -25.70
C GLN A 686 -23.57 0.34 -25.45
N VAL A 687 -24.21 1.40 -25.93
CA VAL A 687 -25.67 1.54 -25.95
C VAL A 687 -26.16 1.05 -27.30
N LEU A 688 -26.68 -0.17 -27.35
CA LEU A 688 -27.13 -0.80 -28.59
C LEU A 688 -28.66 -0.83 -28.63
N PHE A 689 -29.25 -0.57 -29.79
CA PHE A 689 -30.70 -0.50 -29.92
C PHE A 689 -31.25 -1.12 -31.21
N HIS A 690 -32.53 -1.48 -31.14
CA HIS A 690 -33.31 -1.95 -32.27
C HIS A 690 -34.62 -1.16 -32.36
N PRO A 691 -34.91 -0.54 -33.52
CA PRO A 691 -36.20 0.07 -33.78
C PRO A 691 -37.34 -0.92 -33.60
N GLY A 692 -38.34 -0.56 -32.79
CA GLY A 692 -39.45 -1.42 -32.44
C GLY A 692 -39.18 -2.39 -31.30
N ARG A 693 -40.01 -3.44 -31.19
CA ARG A 693 -40.11 -4.26 -29.98
C ARG A 693 -39.43 -5.63 -30.06
N SER A 694 -38.80 -5.97 -31.20
CA SER A 694 -38.20 -7.30 -31.41
C SER A 694 -36.92 -7.49 -30.59
N ARG A 695 -36.99 -8.44 -29.65
CA ARG A 695 -35.85 -8.84 -28.80
C ARG A 695 -34.82 -9.65 -29.56
N ALA A 696 -35.27 -10.56 -30.42
CA ALA A 696 -34.39 -11.39 -31.24
C ALA A 696 -33.49 -10.52 -32.12
N MET A 697 -34.06 -9.48 -32.73
CA MET A 697 -33.29 -8.54 -33.54
C MET A 697 -32.32 -7.68 -32.71
N LEU A 698 -32.72 -7.24 -31.52
CA LEU A 698 -31.80 -6.54 -30.60
C LEU A 698 -30.63 -7.44 -30.19
N ASN A 699 -30.89 -8.70 -29.82
CA ASN A 699 -29.85 -9.66 -29.46
C ASN A 699 -28.94 -9.96 -30.64
N ALA A 700 -29.47 -10.15 -31.85
CA ALA A 700 -28.66 -10.37 -33.05
C ALA A 700 -27.79 -9.15 -33.41
N ARG A 701 -28.28 -7.93 -33.18
CA ARG A 701 -27.46 -6.70 -33.31
C ARG A 701 -26.38 -6.64 -32.22
N THR A 702 -26.76 -6.93 -30.98
CA THR A 702 -25.87 -6.95 -29.82
C THR A 702 -24.73 -7.95 -30.02
N GLY A 703 -25.04 -9.17 -30.44
CA GLY A 703 -24.05 -10.21 -30.69
C GLY A 703 -23.08 -9.85 -31.81
N ARG A 704 -23.58 -9.24 -32.91
CA ARG A 704 -22.71 -8.77 -34.01
C ARG A 704 -21.75 -7.66 -33.59
N ASP A 705 -22.22 -6.67 -32.83
CA ASP A 705 -21.33 -5.60 -32.32
C ASP A 705 -20.32 -6.16 -31.30
N ILE A 706 -20.71 -7.11 -30.45
CA ILE A 706 -19.78 -7.79 -29.53
C ILE A 706 -18.71 -8.56 -30.31
N ALA A 707 -19.09 -9.39 -31.28
CA ALA A 707 -18.15 -10.18 -32.09
C ALA A 707 -17.17 -9.28 -32.86
N ARG A 708 -17.65 -8.18 -33.44
CA ARG A 708 -16.79 -7.19 -34.11
C ARG A 708 -15.75 -6.58 -33.18
N VAL A 709 -16.16 -6.23 -31.96
CA VAL A 709 -15.22 -5.76 -30.93
C VAL A 709 -14.25 -6.87 -30.52
N ASN A 710 -14.71 -8.11 -30.38
CA ASN A 710 -13.84 -9.26 -30.07
C ASN A 710 -12.76 -9.45 -31.15
N SER A 711 -13.10 -9.35 -32.44
CA SER A 711 -12.11 -9.43 -33.53
C SER A 711 -11.08 -8.29 -33.46
N TYR A 712 -11.52 -7.06 -33.19
CA TYR A 712 -10.62 -5.92 -32.99
C TYR A 712 -9.70 -6.14 -31.77
N GLU A 713 -10.25 -6.60 -30.65
CA GLU A 713 -9.49 -6.88 -29.45
C GLU A 713 -8.44 -7.98 -29.68
N LYS A 714 -8.81 -9.05 -30.38
CA LYS A 714 -7.88 -10.13 -30.78
C LYS A 714 -6.75 -9.61 -31.67
N ARG A 715 -7.07 -8.84 -32.71
CA ARG A 715 -6.09 -8.22 -33.62
C ARG A 715 -5.03 -7.40 -32.88
N TRP A 716 -5.47 -6.63 -31.89
CA TRP A 716 -4.59 -5.73 -31.13
C TRP A 716 -4.18 -6.32 -29.77
N LYS A 717 -4.19 -7.64 -29.57
CA LYS A 717 -3.79 -8.31 -28.31
C LYS A 717 -4.44 -7.68 -27.04
N ILE A 718 -5.66 -7.14 -27.16
CA ILE A 718 -6.44 -6.57 -26.04
C ILE A 718 -7.28 -7.70 -25.43
N LYS A 719 -7.21 -7.88 -24.11
CA LYS A 719 -7.97 -8.92 -23.41
C LYS A 719 -9.11 -8.34 -22.59
N THR A 720 -10.35 -8.68 -22.92
CA THR A 720 -11.52 -8.34 -22.09
C THR A 720 -11.50 -9.07 -20.74
N ASN A 721 -11.96 -8.39 -19.70
CA ASN A 721 -12.18 -8.95 -18.36
C ASN A 721 -13.56 -9.60 -18.27
N VAL A 722 -13.60 -10.91 -18.53
CA VAL A 722 -14.86 -11.69 -18.55
C VAL A 722 -15.65 -11.56 -17.24
N GLY A 723 -14.98 -11.51 -16.09
CA GLY A 723 -15.66 -11.38 -14.79
C GLY A 723 -16.35 -10.03 -14.55
N LYS A 724 -15.98 -9.01 -15.32
CA LYS A 724 -16.61 -7.68 -15.28
C LYS A 724 -17.49 -7.40 -16.49
N PHE A 725 -17.26 -8.09 -17.60
CA PHE A 725 -18.10 -8.01 -18.78
C PHE A 725 -19.56 -8.27 -18.40
N THR A 726 -20.45 -7.37 -18.80
CA THR A 726 -21.86 -7.44 -18.40
C THR A 726 -22.75 -6.89 -19.51
N VAL A 727 -23.84 -7.60 -19.79
CA VAL A 727 -24.94 -7.10 -20.64
C VAL A 727 -26.15 -6.83 -19.76
N ILE A 728 -26.69 -5.61 -19.85
CA ILE A 728 -27.86 -5.16 -19.09
C ILE A 728 -28.99 -4.84 -20.07
N PRO A 729 -30.14 -5.52 -19.99
CA PRO A 729 -31.30 -5.19 -20.81
C PRO A 729 -32.04 -4.01 -20.17
N THR A 730 -32.60 -3.10 -20.98
CA THR A 730 -33.43 -2.00 -20.44
C THR A 730 -34.85 -2.42 -20.06
N SER A 731 -35.25 -3.65 -20.40
CA SER A 731 -36.58 -4.22 -20.13
C SER A 731 -36.60 -5.05 -18.84
N THR A 732 -37.66 -4.91 -18.02
CA THR A 732 -37.88 -5.68 -16.77
C THR A 732 -38.28 -7.15 -16.98
N LEU A 733 -38.68 -7.52 -18.19
CA LEU A 733 -39.01 -8.90 -18.57
C LEU A 733 -37.75 -9.73 -18.85
N ARG A 734 -37.79 -11.05 -18.58
CA ARG A 734 -36.67 -11.97 -18.83
C ARG A 734 -36.13 -11.81 -20.26
N PRO A 735 -34.82 -11.54 -20.44
CA PRO A 735 -34.21 -11.44 -21.76
C PRO A 735 -34.19 -12.81 -22.45
N ALA A 736 -34.24 -12.82 -23.78
CA ALA A 736 -33.95 -14.02 -24.56
C ALA A 736 -32.44 -14.29 -24.53
N THR A 737 -32.03 -15.56 -24.67
CA THR A 737 -30.61 -15.95 -24.71
C THR A 737 -29.84 -15.13 -25.75
N LEU A 738 -28.68 -14.61 -25.36
CA LEU A 738 -27.74 -13.91 -26.24
C LEU A 738 -26.58 -14.87 -26.50
N LEU A 739 -26.40 -15.24 -27.76
CA LEU A 739 -25.25 -16.03 -28.21
C LEU A 739 -24.23 -15.11 -28.86
N VAL A 740 -22.97 -15.25 -28.45
CA VAL A 740 -21.81 -14.60 -29.05
C VAL A 740 -20.82 -15.70 -29.36
N GLU A 741 -20.48 -15.89 -30.64
CA GLU A 741 -19.51 -16.92 -31.05
C GLU A 741 -19.85 -18.31 -30.47
N ASP A 742 -21.13 -18.68 -30.49
CA ASP A 742 -21.71 -19.92 -29.96
C ASP A 742 -21.64 -20.10 -28.42
N GLU A 743 -21.24 -19.07 -27.67
CA GLU A 743 -21.30 -19.04 -26.20
C GLU A 743 -22.49 -18.22 -25.68
N GLU A 744 -23.15 -18.72 -24.63
CA GLU A 744 -24.24 -18.01 -23.96
C GLU A 744 -23.72 -16.89 -23.05
N VAL A 745 -24.17 -15.67 -23.30
CA VAL A 745 -23.85 -14.49 -22.49
C VAL A 745 -24.97 -14.24 -21.49
N GLU A 746 -24.64 -14.37 -20.20
CA GLU A 746 -25.59 -14.13 -19.11
C GLU A 746 -25.94 -12.63 -18.97
N PHE A 747 -27.24 -12.32 -18.90
CA PHE A 747 -27.73 -10.98 -18.59
C PHE A 747 -27.76 -10.75 -17.08
N LYS A 748 -27.28 -9.58 -16.61
CA LYS A 748 -27.46 -9.18 -15.20
C LYS A 748 -28.71 -8.32 -15.04
N GLN A 749 -29.61 -8.71 -14.14
CA GLN A 749 -30.87 -7.99 -13.85
C GLN A 749 -30.68 -6.65 -13.12
N ARG A 750 -29.49 -6.36 -12.57
CA ARG A 750 -29.17 -5.11 -11.88
C ARG A 750 -27.72 -4.70 -12.14
N GLY A 751 -27.52 -3.67 -12.96
CA GLY A 751 -26.41 -2.74 -12.70
C GLY A 751 -26.74 -1.94 -11.45
N ALA A 752 -25.77 -1.61 -10.61
CA ALA A 752 -25.99 -0.58 -9.59
C ALA A 752 -26.44 0.69 -10.34
N SER A 753 -27.72 1.02 -10.23
CA SER A 753 -28.38 2.00 -11.09
C SER A 753 -27.65 3.34 -11.02
N LEU A 754 -27.15 3.83 -12.17
CA LEU A 754 -27.01 5.27 -12.42
C LEU A 754 -28.43 5.84 -12.55
N VAL A 755 -29.18 5.85 -11.44
CA VAL A 755 -30.43 6.60 -11.31
C VAL A 755 -30.06 7.84 -10.54
N CYS A 756 -30.05 8.97 -11.23
CA CYS A 756 -30.39 10.23 -10.60
C CYS A 756 -31.74 10.03 -9.91
N ARG A 757 -31.72 9.83 -8.59
CA ARG A 757 -32.93 9.86 -7.78
C ARG A 757 -33.42 11.31 -7.82
N SER A 758 -34.37 11.61 -8.70
CA SER A 758 -35.29 12.72 -8.44
C SER A 758 -36.04 12.35 -7.16
N HIS A 759 -35.87 13.16 -6.12
CA HIS A 759 -36.53 13.00 -4.83
C HIS A 759 -38.05 12.95 -5.01
N HIS A 760 -38.64 11.76 -4.85
CA HIS A 760 -39.96 11.55 -4.28
C HIS A 760 -40.01 10.13 -3.70
N GLU A 761 -39.53 9.99 -2.46
CA GLU A 761 -39.84 8.81 -1.63
C GLU A 761 -41.25 9.00 -1.05
N ALA A 762 -42.18 8.18 -1.54
CA ALA A 762 -43.43 7.90 -0.86
C ALA A 762 -43.16 6.85 0.22
N THR A 763 -43.22 7.25 1.49
CA THR A 763 -43.34 6.34 2.63
C THR A 763 -44.81 5.99 2.84
N SER A 764 -45.17 4.71 2.73
CA SER A 764 -46.41 4.18 3.31
C SER A 764 -46.08 3.07 4.27
N PRO A 765 -46.34 3.24 5.59
CA PRO A 765 -46.53 2.14 6.51
C PRO A 765 -48.02 1.75 6.56
N THR A 766 -48.26 0.44 6.53
CA THR A 766 -49.53 -0.22 6.82
C THR A 766 -50.12 0.21 8.16
N LEU A 767 -51.40 0.59 8.20
CA LEU A 767 -52.25 0.50 9.40
C LEU A 767 -53.75 0.48 9.04
N HIS A 768 -54.49 -0.22 9.91
CA HIS A 768 -55.85 -0.72 9.79
C HIS A 768 -56.97 0.28 9.46
N ARG A 769 -58.02 -0.24 8.82
CA ARG A 769 -59.36 0.36 8.66
C ARG A 769 -59.90 0.91 9.99
N GLY A 770 -60.28 2.19 9.97
CA GLY A 770 -61.15 2.82 10.97
C GLY A 770 -61.65 4.14 10.39
N HIS A 771 -62.97 4.28 10.28
CA HIS A 771 -63.69 5.48 9.84
C HIS A 771 -63.15 6.77 10.46
N LEU A 772 -63.17 7.89 9.74
CA LEU A 772 -63.49 9.22 10.28
C LEU A 772 -63.78 10.25 9.19
N ARG A 773 -64.77 11.10 9.51
CA ARG A 773 -65.29 12.24 8.76
C ARG A 773 -64.28 13.41 8.72
N GLN A 774 -64.48 14.24 7.70
CA GLN A 774 -64.25 15.69 7.58
C GLN A 774 -63.48 16.41 8.71
N GLU A 775 -62.47 17.20 8.34
CA GLU A 775 -62.54 18.67 8.27
C GLU A 775 -61.21 19.27 7.77
N LEU A 776 -61.30 20.22 6.83
CA LEU A 776 -60.24 21.14 6.39
C LEU A 776 -60.08 22.26 7.43
N PRO A 777 -58.89 22.87 7.56
CA PRO A 777 -58.77 24.22 7.01
C PRO A 777 -57.40 24.57 6.38
N SER A 778 -57.53 25.57 5.51
CA SER A 778 -56.58 26.41 4.79
C SER A 778 -55.49 27.11 5.62
N LEU A 779 -54.36 27.46 4.98
CA LEU A 779 -53.90 28.86 4.76
C LEU A 779 -52.50 28.90 4.11
N ASP A 780 -52.42 29.65 2.99
CA ASP A 780 -51.43 30.66 2.54
C ASP A 780 -49.96 30.61 3.00
N SER A 781 -48.96 31.20 2.32
CA SER A 781 -48.63 31.68 0.96
C SER A 781 -47.22 32.33 1.09
N THR A 782 -46.47 32.50 -0.01
CA THR A 782 -45.25 33.36 -0.19
C THR A 782 -43.93 32.89 0.50
N ALA A 783 -42.69 33.11 0.03
CA ALA A 783 -42.04 33.89 -1.03
C ALA A 783 -40.66 33.24 -1.35
N SER A 784 -40.25 33.03 -2.61
CA SER A 784 -39.32 33.82 -3.45
C SER A 784 -37.83 33.97 -3.01
N ARG A 785 -36.94 33.58 -3.95
CA ARG A 785 -35.59 34.15 -4.28
C ARG A 785 -34.45 33.91 -3.25
N THR A 786 -33.18 33.64 -3.61
CA THR A 786 -32.35 34.19 -4.70
C THR A 786 -31.08 33.33 -4.91
N CYS A 787 -30.55 33.33 -6.13
CA CYS A 787 -29.23 32.83 -6.52
C CYS A 787 -28.08 33.69 -5.98
N GLN A 788 -26.99 33.05 -5.56
CA GLN A 788 -25.60 33.36 -5.94
C GLN A 788 -24.73 32.11 -5.75
#